data_AF-A0AA39MQZ3-F1
#
_entry.id   AF-A0AA39MQZ3-F1
#
_cell.length_a   1.000
_cell.length_b   1.000
_cell.length_c   1.000
_cell.angle_alpha   90.00
_cell.angle_beta   90.00
_cell.angle_gamma   90.00
#
_symmetry.space_group_name_H-M   'P 1'
#
loop_
_entity.id
_entity.type
_entity.pdbx_description
1 polymer ?
#
loop_
_entity_poly.entity_id
_entity_poly.type
_entity_poly.pdbx_seq_one_letter_code
_entity_poly.pdbx_strand_id
1 'polypeptide(L)'
;MQALPLSLIFLLLTFGFSQCEPLNVTFQEQPPNGTTSAVADNFLGISFELSSFDTLWGSTVDTIPDAMVNYLHNINVRTSAPLRIRVGGNGMDGSTYVGSNITKMLELTDPDAYFNDIPVNFSRVLFDIMNAMYDEVEPMQFIIGLSMRDPANDQNVLELAKDARELLGDRLDAMLLGNEPDLYAGHGTRTDYNLTTYISELGHVIGDMEEQGIINDAVLGGPTICCAQWSLSDVIQAGLDQYPYKYYTVQHYPNHACQGPNDDNTNVTYYLSHMEVGPYLDWNSDGIALAKEDGIPVLLTEYNTVSCGGTNISSTFAAALWLIDAGLKSAERGFSGAYIHTREAGIQYNLFDPPTSTSSGWITGAPYYAALFLAETFSASGNIIVDLNLNDSLHNPRATSAAYGVYDAGSTRGKIVLLNLSEQGDEQVYAIPANITTSLHYRLLLAPSVLETSNISWAGQTLGGLGQLVGNQDTFYLDCIDGCIVNVPGAGAALVILGEPGDGDSFYYGNSTVKGFESINSAGMRTSKRRFKGGGLYSSATVTHLRATRSESVVHYHFARSSEDMSVPSSSSSGENLAKARLTRVEAEITSLTQKLATLTSERDELRRSEANTLLEVAEFPADPADTNTTTICSLPTELLQEIFYRCLRRHPVMDAAEPPLLLGRVCSSWRTISLQAPELWSSLHLVIPRSIPYPDSQPELYEQMRTGFEYWLEQLGTLPLNLSLRSEERREDESQMVYSQIQWVFEKSRTRWKHLAVYVPSFSLGVFFDLPADQQYDLLESIELGTSDYHTPFQFEHIEFPFLSTATTPNLRRISFDSFSPDLRTGSFPELLANITSLTLQRCEHWDINTPEMLVILGACTNLIHCRISTSERFHPDAQDPVVFVTAHLVHLKSLRIEVCAFRGPPLTAPTFLNLPDFFTYVAAPVLELLDVDGLHHEATADDASLIALRGFITHCSHTLRKLKLRSYLSINSTEVLISCLDLLPSLPELRIKDFDHPWNEGHRARFPVVTDTLLEALTSGELCPSLEKLKLDDNFGFEQETLERLLVTRFTNPGEGVVPLKFCTISTYRELGPVIKGIEGVKVNKRSMYANQKWSGRPWFD
;
A
#
# COMPACT_ATOMS: atom_id res chain seq x y z
N MET A 1 -35.56 39.24 15.51
CA MET A 1 -34.69 39.14 14.32
C MET A 1 -35.14 37.93 13.51
N GLN A 2 -35.70 38.15 12.31
CA GLN A 2 -36.18 37.10 11.39
C GLN A 2 -35.99 37.56 9.94
N ALA A 3 -34.76 37.52 9.43
CA ALA A 3 -34.43 37.83 8.03
C ALA A 3 -32.97 37.46 7.71
N LEU A 4 -32.61 36.16 7.73
CA LEU A 4 -31.28 35.68 7.35
C LEU A 4 -31.14 34.20 6.85
N PRO A 5 -32.13 33.28 6.93
CA PRO A 5 -31.90 31.89 6.49
C PRO A 5 -32.06 31.65 4.98
N LEU A 6 -32.70 32.55 4.22
CA LEU A 6 -32.91 32.33 2.77
C LEU A 6 -31.64 32.53 1.93
N SER A 7 -30.75 33.45 2.31
CA SER A 7 -29.54 33.73 1.53
C SER A 7 -28.56 32.55 1.51
N LEU A 8 -28.48 31.77 2.60
CA LEU A 8 -27.66 30.57 2.67
C LEU A 8 -28.17 29.46 1.74
N ILE A 9 -29.49 29.31 1.61
CA ILE A 9 -30.11 28.29 0.75
C ILE A 9 -29.82 28.58 -0.74
N PHE A 10 -29.75 29.86 -1.13
CA PHE A 10 -29.34 30.23 -2.48
C PHE A 10 -27.83 30.03 -2.72
N LEU A 11 -26.97 30.29 -1.74
CA LEU A 11 -25.52 30.05 -1.87
C LEU A 11 -25.18 28.55 -1.97
N LEU A 12 -25.92 27.71 -1.23
CA LEU A 12 -25.82 26.24 -1.28
C LEU A 12 -26.31 25.62 -2.61
N LEU A 13 -26.91 26.41 -3.50
CA LEU A 13 -27.23 26.01 -4.87
C LEU A 13 -26.24 26.55 -5.91
N THR A 14 -25.23 27.32 -5.50
CA THR A 14 -24.15 27.83 -6.36
C THR A 14 -22.78 27.24 -6.07
N PHE A 15 -22.61 26.55 -4.93
CA PHE A 15 -21.53 25.56 -4.80
C PHE A 15 -21.91 24.30 -5.59
N GLY A 16 -21.72 24.35 -6.90
CA GLY A 16 -21.46 23.13 -7.65
C GLY A 16 -20.23 22.46 -7.03
N PHE A 17 -20.33 21.18 -6.70
CA PHE A 17 -19.12 20.37 -6.61
C PHE A 17 -18.45 20.49 -7.97
N SER A 18 -17.18 20.91 -7.99
CA SER A 18 -16.37 20.87 -9.20
C SER A 18 -16.03 19.41 -9.45
N GLN A 19 -16.99 18.66 -9.99
CA GLN A 19 -16.73 17.38 -10.64
C GLN A 19 -15.66 17.65 -11.69
N CYS A 20 -14.56 16.90 -11.69
CA CYS A 20 -13.60 16.97 -12.78
C CYS A 20 -14.37 16.69 -14.07
N GLU A 21 -14.34 17.61 -15.04
CA GLU A 21 -15.12 17.44 -16.27
C GLU A 21 -14.64 16.16 -16.98
N PRO A 22 -15.52 15.18 -17.26
CA PRO A 22 -15.09 13.90 -17.80
C PRO A 22 -14.34 14.07 -19.12
N LEU A 23 -13.08 13.60 -19.15
CA LEU A 23 -12.29 13.62 -20.37
C LEU A 23 -12.86 12.59 -21.34
N ASN A 24 -13.45 13.07 -22.43
CA ASN A 24 -14.05 12.23 -23.46
C ASN A 24 -12.94 11.52 -24.25
N VAL A 25 -12.81 10.20 -24.07
CA VAL A 25 -11.83 9.39 -24.79
C VAL A 25 -12.27 9.24 -26.24
N THR A 26 -11.39 9.57 -27.18
CA THR A 26 -11.63 9.42 -28.63
C THR A 26 -10.72 8.36 -29.22
N PHE A 27 -11.26 7.17 -29.51
CA PHE A 27 -10.54 6.06 -30.14
C PHE A 27 -11.16 5.77 -31.52
N GLN A 28 -10.35 5.78 -32.58
CA GLN A 28 -10.84 5.52 -33.95
C GLN A 28 -11.18 4.03 -34.13
N GLU A 29 -12.02 3.68 -35.09
CA GLU A 29 -12.43 2.29 -35.34
C GLU A 29 -11.33 1.46 -36.02
N GLN A 30 -10.41 2.14 -36.72
CA GLN A 30 -9.25 1.59 -37.41
C GLN A 30 -8.02 2.46 -37.07
N PRO A 31 -6.80 1.90 -37.06
CA PRO A 31 -5.57 2.66 -36.85
C PRO A 31 -5.37 3.73 -37.95
N PRO A 32 -4.68 4.84 -37.66
CA PRO A 32 -4.35 5.86 -38.65
C PRO A 32 -3.54 5.30 -39.83
N ASN A 33 -3.77 5.85 -41.02
CA ASN A 33 -3.01 5.50 -42.22
C ASN A 33 -1.51 5.80 -42.03
N GLY A 34 -0.70 4.75 -41.87
CA GLY A 34 0.75 4.83 -41.65
C GLY A 34 1.24 4.08 -40.42
N THR A 35 0.35 3.80 -39.46
CA THR A 35 0.68 3.03 -38.24
C THR A 35 0.68 1.53 -38.56
N THR A 36 1.77 1.03 -39.15
CA THR A 36 1.83 -0.32 -39.75
C THR A 36 2.64 -1.37 -38.99
N SER A 37 3.37 -0.99 -37.93
CA SER A 37 4.26 -1.91 -37.22
C SER A 37 3.51 -2.61 -36.09
N ALA A 38 3.03 -3.83 -36.32
CA ALA A 38 2.44 -4.64 -35.26
C ALA A 38 3.53 -5.30 -34.40
N VAL A 39 3.51 -5.05 -33.08
CA VAL A 39 4.47 -5.62 -32.13
C VAL A 39 3.94 -6.86 -31.40
N ALA A 40 4.81 -7.79 -31.03
CA ALA A 40 4.47 -8.99 -30.27
C ALA A 40 4.06 -8.68 -28.82
N ASP A 41 3.54 -9.68 -28.09
CA ASP A 41 3.18 -9.52 -26.68
C ASP A 41 4.39 -9.45 -25.74
N ASN A 42 5.47 -10.16 -26.06
CA ASN A 42 6.80 -9.96 -25.45
C ASN A 42 7.51 -8.67 -25.92
N PHE A 43 6.77 -7.57 -26.16
CA PHE A 43 7.39 -6.28 -26.49
C PHE A 43 8.32 -5.79 -25.38
N LEU A 44 7.95 -6.00 -24.11
CA LEU A 44 8.82 -5.71 -22.97
C LEU A 44 9.78 -6.86 -22.68
N GLY A 45 11.04 -6.51 -22.49
CA GLY A 45 12.09 -7.36 -21.92
C GLY A 45 12.73 -6.72 -20.68
N ILE A 46 13.68 -7.43 -20.09
CA ILE A 46 14.49 -6.93 -18.96
C ILE A 46 15.96 -7.00 -19.36
N SER A 47 16.70 -5.90 -19.15
CA SER A 47 18.15 -5.84 -19.33
C SER A 47 18.85 -5.94 -17.98
N PHE A 48 19.86 -6.80 -17.89
CA PHE A 48 20.72 -6.99 -16.73
C PHE A 48 22.17 -6.62 -17.05
N GLU A 49 22.79 -5.86 -16.15
CA GLU A 49 24.24 -5.66 -16.10
C GLU A 49 24.95 -6.98 -15.71
N LEU A 50 25.95 -7.40 -16.49
CA LEU A 50 26.66 -8.68 -16.30
C LEU A 50 27.30 -8.77 -14.91
N SER A 51 27.96 -7.69 -14.48
CA SER A 51 28.83 -7.67 -13.29
C SER A 51 28.09 -7.92 -11.96
N SER A 52 26.76 -7.86 -11.96
CA SER A 52 25.90 -8.07 -10.78
C SER A 52 24.98 -9.29 -10.88
N PHE A 53 24.99 -10.00 -12.02
CA PHE A 53 23.96 -10.99 -12.36
C PHE A 53 23.88 -12.17 -11.38
N ASP A 54 25.01 -12.60 -10.78
CA ASP A 54 25.03 -13.70 -9.81
C ASP A 54 24.38 -13.32 -8.45
N THR A 55 24.36 -12.04 -8.10
CA THR A 55 23.64 -11.52 -6.93
C THR A 55 22.12 -11.54 -7.12
N LEU A 56 21.66 -11.53 -8.39
CA LEU A 56 20.25 -11.47 -8.77
C LEU A 56 19.67 -12.85 -9.13
N TRP A 57 20.43 -13.67 -9.86
CA TRP A 57 20.00 -14.98 -10.37
C TRP A 57 20.61 -16.17 -9.60
N GLY A 58 21.46 -15.91 -8.61
CA GLY A 58 22.24 -16.94 -7.91
C GLY A 58 23.61 -17.17 -8.55
N SER A 59 24.53 -17.78 -7.79
CA SER A 59 25.92 -18.02 -8.25
C SER A 59 26.17 -19.46 -8.74
N THR A 60 25.17 -20.32 -8.56
CA THR A 60 25.06 -21.71 -9.03
C THR A 60 23.59 -22.05 -9.28
N VAL A 61 23.33 -23.12 -10.04
CA VAL A 61 21.96 -23.65 -10.25
C VAL A 61 21.25 -23.95 -8.92
N ASP A 62 21.96 -24.50 -7.93
CA ASP A 62 21.41 -24.80 -6.59
C ASP A 62 21.15 -23.55 -5.72
N THR A 63 21.48 -22.35 -6.20
CA THR A 63 21.30 -21.07 -5.47
C THR A 63 20.41 -20.06 -6.21
N ILE A 64 19.68 -20.50 -7.24
CA ILE A 64 18.68 -19.67 -7.93
C ILE A 64 17.61 -19.19 -6.92
N PRO A 65 17.39 -17.87 -6.76
CA PRO A 65 16.44 -17.36 -5.78
C PRO A 65 14.98 -17.62 -6.18
N ASP A 66 14.22 -18.27 -5.30
CA ASP A 66 12.76 -18.49 -5.45
C ASP A 66 11.99 -17.21 -5.83
N ALA A 67 12.42 -16.06 -5.30
CA ALA A 67 11.83 -14.77 -5.60
C ALA A 67 12.06 -14.31 -7.05
N MET A 68 13.23 -14.58 -7.61
CA MET A 68 13.54 -14.24 -9.00
C MET A 68 12.70 -15.08 -9.96
N VAL A 69 12.56 -16.39 -9.68
CA VAL A 69 11.66 -17.28 -10.42
C VAL A 69 10.22 -16.72 -10.41
N ASN A 70 9.69 -16.36 -9.24
CA ASN A 70 8.36 -15.78 -9.12
C ASN A 70 8.22 -14.43 -9.84
N TYR A 71 9.18 -13.50 -9.71
CA TYR A 71 9.17 -12.21 -10.40
C TYR A 71 9.14 -12.35 -11.93
N LEU A 72 9.92 -13.28 -12.48
CA LEU A 72 9.97 -13.52 -13.94
C LEU A 72 8.73 -14.28 -14.43
N HIS A 73 8.28 -15.30 -13.71
CA HIS A 73 7.09 -16.08 -14.05
C HIS A 73 5.79 -15.24 -13.98
N ASN A 74 5.66 -14.32 -13.02
CA ASN A 74 4.57 -13.32 -12.98
C ASN A 74 4.40 -12.53 -14.27
N ILE A 75 5.52 -12.18 -14.92
CA ILE A 75 5.54 -11.48 -16.22
C ILE A 75 5.24 -12.48 -17.33
N ASN A 76 5.94 -13.62 -17.36
CA ASN A 76 5.87 -14.58 -18.46
C ASN A 76 4.47 -15.19 -18.67
N VAL A 77 3.69 -15.44 -17.62
CA VAL A 77 2.32 -15.99 -17.77
C VAL A 77 1.30 -15.02 -18.39
N ARG A 78 1.71 -13.78 -18.68
CA ARG A 78 0.89 -12.77 -19.38
C ARG A 78 1.21 -12.70 -20.88
N THR A 79 2.33 -13.27 -21.32
CA THR A 79 2.81 -13.29 -22.70
C THR A 79 2.75 -14.68 -23.31
N SER A 80 2.45 -14.79 -24.61
CA SER A 80 2.49 -16.05 -25.35
C SER A 80 3.82 -16.28 -26.07
N ALA A 81 4.53 -15.21 -26.45
CA ALA A 81 5.92 -15.28 -26.90
C ALA A 81 6.90 -15.30 -25.70
N PRO A 82 8.12 -15.84 -25.85
CA PRO A 82 9.04 -16.03 -24.72
C PRO A 82 9.47 -14.73 -24.04
N LEU A 83 9.55 -14.74 -22.70
CA LEU A 83 10.08 -13.60 -21.93
C LEU A 83 11.52 -13.28 -22.37
N ARG A 84 11.73 -12.03 -22.81
CA ARG A 84 13.00 -11.53 -23.33
C ARG A 84 13.91 -11.00 -22.23
N ILE A 85 15.11 -11.57 -22.13
CA ILE A 85 16.16 -11.18 -21.18
C ILE A 85 17.42 -10.77 -21.96
N ARG A 86 18.02 -9.63 -21.64
CA ARG A 86 19.31 -9.18 -22.20
C ARG A 86 20.36 -9.13 -21.10
N VAL A 87 21.55 -9.68 -21.35
CA VAL A 87 22.70 -9.66 -20.43
C VAL A 87 23.82 -8.87 -21.10
N GLY A 88 24.26 -7.79 -20.46
CA GLY A 88 25.20 -6.83 -21.05
C GLY A 88 25.56 -5.72 -20.07
N GLY A 89 25.27 -4.47 -20.45
CA GLY A 89 25.70 -3.29 -19.71
C GLY A 89 27.18 -2.97 -19.94
N ASN A 90 27.70 -1.96 -19.25
CA ASN A 90 29.06 -1.45 -19.49
C ASN A 90 30.14 -2.46 -19.04
N GLY A 91 29.91 -3.16 -17.93
CA GLY A 91 30.84 -4.15 -17.41
C GLY A 91 31.08 -5.32 -18.37
N MET A 92 30.15 -5.64 -19.27
CA MET A 92 30.34 -6.67 -20.32
C MET A 92 31.55 -6.36 -21.21
N ASP A 93 31.72 -5.11 -21.64
CA ASP A 93 32.82 -4.73 -22.54
C ASP A 93 34.20 -4.80 -21.85
N GLY A 94 34.25 -4.60 -20.54
CA GLY A 94 35.47 -4.74 -19.72
C GLY A 94 35.74 -6.17 -19.22
N SER A 95 34.79 -7.08 -19.37
CA SER A 95 34.84 -8.43 -18.82
C SER A 95 35.57 -9.42 -19.72
N THR A 96 36.07 -10.51 -19.12
CA THR A 96 36.75 -11.60 -19.85
C THR A 96 35.99 -12.90 -19.68
N TYR A 97 35.64 -13.54 -20.79
CA TYR A 97 35.08 -14.88 -20.77
C TYR A 97 36.18 -15.91 -20.50
N VAL A 98 36.02 -16.76 -19.51
CA VAL A 98 37.04 -17.76 -19.12
C VAL A 98 36.57 -19.20 -19.31
N GLY A 99 35.47 -19.42 -20.05
CA GLY A 99 34.99 -20.75 -20.45
C GLY A 99 34.72 -21.66 -19.25
N SER A 100 35.51 -22.73 -19.13
CA SER A 100 35.47 -23.67 -18.00
C SER A 100 36.67 -23.56 -17.04
N ASN A 101 37.45 -22.48 -17.08
CA ASN A 101 38.67 -22.34 -16.28
C ASN A 101 38.42 -21.96 -14.81
N ILE A 102 37.24 -21.37 -14.51
CA ILE A 102 36.74 -21.15 -13.15
C ILE A 102 35.43 -21.93 -12.95
N THR A 103 35.11 -22.25 -11.69
CA THR A 103 33.89 -23.00 -11.31
C THR A 103 32.80 -22.13 -10.67
N LYS A 104 32.99 -20.81 -10.65
CA LYS A 104 31.96 -19.82 -10.25
C LYS A 104 31.34 -19.21 -11.50
N MET A 105 30.17 -18.61 -11.36
CA MET A 105 29.60 -17.78 -12.42
C MET A 105 30.49 -16.55 -12.73
N LEU A 106 30.72 -15.70 -11.73
CA LEU A 106 31.50 -14.46 -11.84
C LEU A 106 32.68 -14.44 -10.85
N GLU A 107 33.75 -13.72 -11.21
CA GLU A 107 34.81 -13.27 -10.30
C GLU A 107 35.23 -11.83 -10.64
N LEU A 108 35.03 -10.89 -9.72
CA LEU A 108 35.48 -9.49 -9.84
C LEU A 108 37.00 -9.44 -10.05
N THR A 109 37.45 -8.79 -11.14
CA THR A 109 38.87 -8.69 -11.47
C THR A 109 39.56 -7.48 -10.84
N ASP A 110 38.81 -6.43 -10.52
CA ASP A 110 39.29 -5.20 -9.89
C ASP A 110 38.33 -4.76 -8.77
N PRO A 111 38.75 -4.70 -7.49
CA PRO A 111 37.91 -4.22 -6.39
C PRO A 111 37.81 -2.69 -6.30
N ASP A 112 38.68 -1.95 -7.00
CA ASP A 112 38.71 -0.49 -7.06
C ASP A 112 38.12 0.03 -8.40
N ALA A 113 37.40 -0.82 -9.13
CA ALA A 113 36.79 -0.55 -10.43
C ALA A 113 35.84 0.67 -10.43
N TYR A 114 35.67 1.30 -11.60
CA TYR A 114 34.68 2.36 -11.75
C TYR A 114 33.27 1.79 -11.61
N PHE A 115 32.45 2.40 -10.74
CA PHE A 115 31.13 1.85 -10.37
C PHE A 115 30.15 1.69 -11.54
N ASN A 116 30.41 2.31 -12.69
CA ASN A 116 29.59 2.20 -13.90
C ASN A 116 30.25 1.39 -15.03
N ASP A 117 31.38 0.74 -14.76
CA ASP A 117 32.12 -0.14 -15.68
C ASP A 117 32.93 -1.16 -14.86
N ILE A 118 32.25 -2.18 -14.32
CA ILE A 118 32.83 -3.16 -13.40
C ILE A 118 33.21 -4.44 -14.17
N PRO A 119 34.51 -4.74 -14.38
CA PRO A 119 34.94 -5.93 -15.10
C PRO A 119 34.90 -7.20 -14.23
N VAL A 120 34.47 -8.31 -14.83
CA VAL A 120 34.47 -9.66 -14.23
C VAL A 120 35.12 -10.70 -15.16
N ASN A 121 35.74 -11.71 -14.57
CA ASN A 121 35.92 -12.99 -15.23
C ASN A 121 34.60 -13.78 -15.13
N PHE A 122 34.08 -14.31 -16.24
CA PHE A 122 32.82 -15.07 -16.23
C PHE A 122 32.87 -16.36 -17.03
N SER A 123 32.07 -17.35 -16.66
CA SER A 123 32.23 -18.76 -17.10
C SER A 123 30.97 -19.35 -17.74
N ARG A 124 31.07 -20.59 -18.24
CA ARG A 124 29.91 -21.41 -18.70
C ARG A 124 28.78 -21.52 -17.67
N VAL A 125 29.06 -21.35 -16.37
CA VAL A 125 28.06 -21.41 -15.29
C VAL A 125 26.96 -20.34 -15.45
N LEU A 126 27.24 -19.21 -16.12
CA LEU A 126 26.22 -18.24 -16.56
C LEU A 126 25.10 -18.95 -17.35
N PHE A 127 25.48 -19.72 -18.38
CA PHE A 127 24.53 -20.41 -19.25
C PHE A 127 23.83 -21.58 -18.53
N ASP A 128 24.52 -22.26 -17.60
CA ASP A 128 23.89 -23.29 -16.75
C ASP A 128 22.75 -22.70 -15.89
N ILE A 129 22.98 -21.52 -15.30
CA ILE A 129 21.98 -20.79 -14.49
C ILE A 129 20.84 -20.26 -15.35
N MET A 130 21.14 -19.69 -16.53
CA MET A 130 20.11 -19.20 -17.46
C MET A 130 19.21 -20.33 -17.98
N ASN A 131 19.78 -21.50 -18.27
CA ASN A 131 19.03 -22.70 -18.65
C ASN A 131 18.19 -23.24 -17.49
N ALA A 132 18.71 -23.26 -16.26
CA ALA A 132 17.95 -23.70 -15.10
C ALA A 132 16.82 -22.73 -14.71
N MET A 133 16.99 -21.43 -14.90
CA MET A 133 15.91 -20.44 -14.75
C MET A 133 14.83 -20.64 -15.84
N TYR A 134 15.22 -20.88 -17.10
CA TYR A 134 14.27 -21.25 -18.15
C TYR A 134 13.43 -22.45 -17.70
N ASP A 135 14.06 -23.52 -17.20
CA ASP A 135 13.39 -24.78 -16.84
C ASP A 135 12.38 -24.63 -15.66
N GLU A 136 12.36 -23.46 -14.99
CA GLU A 136 11.45 -23.11 -13.88
C GLU A 136 10.43 -22.00 -14.24
N VAL A 137 10.64 -21.27 -15.34
CA VAL A 137 9.86 -20.08 -15.75
C VAL A 137 9.19 -20.24 -17.13
N GLU A 138 9.59 -21.24 -17.94
CA GLU A 138 9.43 -21.34 -19.40
C GLU A 138 8.12 -20.82 -20.04
N PRO A 139 8.17 -20.23 -21.26
CA PRO A 139 9.35 -20.06 -22.13
C PRO A 139 10.11 -18.74 -21.92
N MET A 140 11.44 -18.77 -22.10
CA MET A 140 12.31 -17.58 -22.05
C MET A 140 13.26 -17.53 -23.26
N GLN A 141 13.72 -16.33 -23.62
CA GLN A 141 14.74 -16.10 -24.64
C GLN A 141 15.78 -15.05 -24.21
N PHE A 142 17.01 -15.24 -24.65
CA PHE A 142 18.19 -14.55 -24.13
C PHE A 142 18.97 -13.80 -25.21
N ILE A 143 19.39 -12.59 -24.90
CA ILE A 143 20.31 -11.78 -25.70
C ILE A 143 21.62 -11.61 -24.92
N ILE A 144 22.75 -11.92 -25.55
CA ILE A 144 24.09 -11.93 -24.93
C ILE A 144 24.96 -10.82 -25.52
N GLY A 145 25.51 -9.94 -24.68
CA GLY A 145 26.54 -8.99 -25.09
C GLY A 145 27.88 -9.69 -25.41
N LEU A 146 28.61 -9.13 -26.36
CA LEU A 146 29.92 -9.55 -26.85
C LEU A 146 30.84 -8.32 -26.84
N SER A 147 32.03 -8.40 -26.23
CA SER A 147 32.90 -7.22 -26.07
C SER A 147 33.43 -6.71 -27.43
N MET A 148 33.40 -5.39 -27.62
CA MET A 148 34.07 -4.68 -28.73
C MET A 148 35.18 -3.74 -28.22
N ARG A 149 35.68 -3.96 -26.99
CA ARG A 149 36.73 -3.11 -26.38
C ARG A 149 38.15 -3.44 -26.88
N ASP A 150 38.41 -4.67 -27.32
CA ASP A 150 39.65 -5.03 -28.04
C ASP A 150 39.41 -6.01 -29.22
N PRO A 151 38.77 -5.55 -30.31
CA PRO A 151 38.42 -6.38 -31.47
C PRO A 151 39.63 -6.76 -32.36
N ALA A 152 40.86 -6.42 -31.94
CA ALA A 152 42.10 -6.93 -32.55
C ALA A 152 42.60 -8.23 -31.89
N ASN A 153 41.99 -8.66 -30.77
CA ASN A 153 42.26 -9.91 -30.06
C ASN A 153 40.93 -10.63 -29.73
N ASP A 154 40.04 -10.68 -30.72
CA ASP A 154 38.64 -11.10 -30.61
C ASP A 154 38.41 -12.57 -30.21
N GLN A 155 39.44 -13.42 -30.19
CA GLN A 155 39.37 -14.84 -29.80
C GLN A 155 38.53 -15.10 -28.53
N ASN A 156 38.54 -14.19 -27.55
CA ASN A 156 37.71 -14.30 -26.34
C ASN A 156 36.20 -14.14 -26.62
N VAL A 157 35.88 -13.22 -27.52
CA VAL A 157 34.54 -12.93 -28.03
C VAL A 157 34.04 -14.10 -28.89
N LEU A 158 34.91 -14.66 -29.73
CA LEU A 158 34.60 -15.84 -30.55
C LEU A 158 34.34 -17.09 -29.68
N GLU A 159 35.11 -17.30 -28.61
CA GLU A 159 34.85 -18.36 -27.61
C GLU A 159 33.51 -18.14 -26.90
N LEU A 160 33.23 -16.93 -26.42
CA LEU A 160 31.96 -16.58 -25.76
C LEU A 160 30.74 -16.79 -26.68
N ALA A 161 30.80 -16.32 -27.92
CA ALA A 161 29.72 -16.43 -28.90
C ALA A 161 29.43 -17.90 -29.27
N LYS A 162 30.49 -18.71 -29.41
CA LYS A 162 30.41 -20.14 -29.70
C LYS A 162 29.80 -20.92 -28.54
N ASP A 163 30.19 -20.59 -27.31
CA ASP A 163 29.67 -21.22 -26.09
C ASP A 163 28.23 -20.80 -25.79
N ALA A 164 27.88 -19.53 -25.97
CA ALA A 164 26.49 -19.04 -25.88
C ALA A 164 25.58 -19.79 -26.86
N ARG A 165 26.03 -19.97 -28.11
CA ARG A 165 25.29 -20.69 -29.14
C ARG A 165 25.20 -22.19 -28.89
N GLU A 166 26.26 -22.83 -28.39
CA GLU A 166 26.25 -24.26 -28.00
C GLU A 166 25.29 -24.53 -26.84
N LEU A 167 25.30 -23.66 -25.82
CA LEU A 167 24.68 -23.95 -24.52
C LEU A 167 23.25 -23.42 -24.37
N LEU A 168 22.87 -22.35 -25.07
CA LEU A 168 21.50 -21.84 -25.06
C LEU A 168 20.67 -22.40 -26.24
N GLY A 169 21.30 -22.73 -27.37
CA GLY A 169 20.60 -23.23 -28.56
C GLY A 169 19.47 -22.31 -29.02
N ASP A 170 18.27 -22.86 -29.23
CA ASP A 170 17.07 -22.11 -29.64
C ASP A 170 16.60 -21.04 -28.61
N ARG A 171 17.17 -21.03 -27.39
CA ARG A 171 16.94 -20.02 -26.35
C ARG A 171 17.76 -18.74 -26.59
N LEU A 172 18.79 -18.77 -27.45
CA LEU A 172 19.55 -17.59 -27.87
C LEU A 172 18.77 -16.80 -28.94
N ASP A 173 18.31 -15.60 -28.61
CA ASP A 173 17.61 -14.72 -29.54
C ASP A 173 18.60 -13.87 -30.35
N ALA A 174 19.61 -13.27 -29.72
CA ALA A 174 20.65 -12.50 -30.41
C ALA A 174 21.97 -12.40 -29.62
N MET A 175 23.04 -12.04 -30.33
CA MET A 175 24.32 -11.62 -29.75
C MET A 175 24.62 -10.17 -30.13
N LEU A 176 25.00 -9.33 -29.17
CA LEU A 176 25.20 -7.89 -29.38
C LEU A 176 26.68 -7.51 -29.38
N LEU A 177 27.19 -6.97 -30.50
CA LEU A 177 28.59 -6.55 -30.63
C LEU A 177 28.82 -5.15 -30.04
N GLY A 178 29.30 -5.11 -28.79
CA GLY A 178 29.59 -3.93 -27.99
C GLY A 178 28.44 -3.46 -27.09
N ASN A 179 28.74 -2.55 -26.17
CA ASN A 179 27.79 -1.76 -25.38
C ASN A 179 28.18 -0.27 -25.47
N GLU A 180 27.31 0.59 -26.02
CA GLU A 180 27.55 2.03 -26.14
C GLU A 180 28.91 2.37 -26.83
N PRO A 181 29.24 1.80 -28.00
CA PRO A 181 30.54 2.00 -28.66
C PRO A 181 30.81 3.46 -29.07
N ASP A 182 29.76 4.26 -29.17
CA ASP A 182 29.81 5.71 -29.37
C ASP A 182 30.38 6.47 -28.15
N LEU A 183 30.35 5.87 -26.94
CA LEU A 183 30.96 6.41 -25.73
C LEU A 183 32.41 5.94 -25.48
N TYR A 184 32.96 4.98 -26.21
CA TYR A 184 34.32 4.45 -25.94
C TYR A 184 35.42 5.52 -25.92
N ALA A 185 35.28 6.58 -26.72
CA ALA A 185 36.18 7.73 -26.69
C ALA A 185 35.98 8.63 -25.45
N GLY A 186 34.74 8.81 -25.00
CA GLY A 186 34.40 9.59 -23.81
C GLY A 186 34.76 8.89 -22.50
N HIS A 187 34.60 7.57 -22.44
CA HIS A 187 35.00 6.72 -21.31
C HIS A 187 36.52 6.44 -21.28
N GLY A 188 37.27 6.85 -22.31
CA GLY A 188 38.72 6.67 -22.38
C GLY A 188 39.17 5.22 -22.64
N THR A 189 38.26 4.33 -23.03
CA THR A 189 38.57 2.93 -23.36
C THR A 189 39.21 2.80 -24.75
N ARG A 190 38.88 3.70 -25.69
CA ARG A 190 39.47 3.77 -27.05
C ARG A 190 39.77 5.22 -27.43
N THR A 191 41.04 5.60 -27.57
CA THR A 191 41.43 6.94 -28.05
C THR A 191 41.01 7.15 -29.51
N ASP A 192 40.51 8.34 -29.84
CA ASP A 192 40.11 8.77 -31.20
C ASP A 192 39.09 7.85 -31.91
N TYR A 193 38.25 7.14 -31.13
CA TYR A 193 37.25 6.21 -31.64
C TYR A 193 36.14 6.92 -32.42
N ASN A 194 35.71 6.31 -33.53
CA ASN A 194 34.78 6.91 -34.50
C ASN A 194 34.11 5.83 -35.36
N LEU A 195 33.02 6.20 -36.05
CA LEU A 195 32.21 5.33 -36.91
C LEU A 195 33.02 4.51 -37.93
N THR A 196 34.04 5.11 -38.57
CA THR A 196 34.83 4.41 -39.60
C THR A 196 35.71 3.33 -38.98
N THR A 197 36.28 3.60 -37.79
CA THR A 197 36.99 2.58 -37.01
C THR A 197 36.02 1.48 -36.56
N TYR A 198 34.87 1.84 -35.99
CA TYR A 198 33.88 0.88 -35.49
C TYR A 198 33.39 -0.08 -36.59
N ILE A 199 32.93 0.43 -37.74
CA ILE A 199 32.47 -0.42 -38.86
C ILE A 199 33.59 -1.31 -39.43
N SER A 200 34.84 -0.84 -39.41
CA SER A 200 36.00 -1.64 -39.86
C SER A 200 36.40 -2.73 -38.87
N GLU A 201 36.26 -2.49 -37.56
CA GLU A 201 36.54 -3.46 -36.50
C GLU A 201 35.41 -4.49 -36.38
N LEU A 202 34.16 -4.03 -36.51
CA LEU A 202 32.97 -4.88 -36.61
C LEU A 202 33.09 -5.89 -37.77
N GLY A 203 33.51 -5.42 -38.95
CA GLY A 203 33.70 -6.28 -40.13
C GLY A 203 34.80 -7.33 -39.97
N HIS A 204 35.79 -7.10 -39.09
CA HIS A 204 36.79 -8.11 -38.72
C HIS A 204 36.14 -9.20 -37.86
N VAL A 205 35.53 -8.83 -36.73
CA VAL A 205 34.94 -9.81 -35.79
C VAL A 205 33.82 -10.61 -36.47
N ILE A 206 32.98 -9.98 -37.29
CA ILE A 206 31.94 -10.69 -38.06
C ILE A 206 32.57 -11.65 -39.08
N GLY A 207 33.65 -11.26 -39.76
CA GLY A 207 34.37 -12.13 -40.71
C GLY A 207 34.98 -13.36 -40.04
N ASP A 208 35.60 -13.20 -38.87
CA ASP A 208 36.18 -14.30 -38.10
C ASP A 208 35.09 -15.19 -37.47
N MET A 209 33.92 -14.64 -37.10
CA MET A 209 32.71 -15.40 -36.74
C MET A 209 32.16 -16.23 -37.92
N GLU A 210 32.18 -15.71 -39.15
CA GLU A 210 31.80 -16.43 -40.36
C GLU A 210 32.81 -17.54 -40.71
N GLU A 211 34.12 -17.28 -40.70
CA GLU A 211 35.14 -18.29 -41.00
C GLU A 211 35.12 -19.46 -39.98
N GLN A 212 34.87 -19.16 -38.71
CA GLN A 212 34.67 -20.20 -37.69
C GLN A 212 33.29 -20.87 -37.71
N GLY A 213 32.35 -20.41 -38.56
CA GLY A 213 30.99 -20.93 -38.66
C GLY A 213 30.14 -20.71 -37.41
N ILE A 214 30.45 -19.68 -36.61
CA ILE A 214 29.70 -19.30 -35.40
C ILE A 214 28.36 -18.66 -35.79
N ILE A 215 28.33 -17.95 -36.92
CA ILE A 215 27.12 -17.39 -37.54
C ILE A 215 26.94 -17.97 -38.95
N ASN A 216 25.73 -18.44 -39.26
CA ASN A 216 25.35 -18.94 -40.61
C ASN A 216 23.93 -18.47 -40.99
N ASP A 217 23.43 -17.48 -40.24
CA ASP A 217 22.04 -17.12 -40.04
C ASP A 217 21.97 -15.80 -39.25
N ALA A 218 20.83 -15.10 -39.33
CA ALA A 218 20.65 -13.83 -38.64
C ALA A 218 20.47 -14.05 -37.12
N VAL A 219 21.57 -13.90 -36.37
CA VAL A 219 21.63 -13.95 -34.90
C VAL A 219 22.36 -12.75 -34.29
N LEU A 220 22.92 -11.84 -35.10
CA LEU A 220 23.58 -10.63 -34.61
C LEU A 220 22.59 -9.49 -34.36
N GLY A 221 22.83 -8.72 -33.30
CA GLY A 221 22.22 -7.42 -33.04
C GLY A 221 23.28 -6.35 -32.80
N GLY A 222 22.97 -5.10 -33.09
CA GLY A 222 23.92 -3.98 -32.98
C GLY A 222 23.31 -2.69 -33.54
N PRO A 223 23.91 -1.51 -33.33
CA PRO A 223 25.24 -1.28 -32.77
C PRO A 223 25.25 -0.98 -31.26
N THR A 224 24.12 -1.12 -30.55
CA THR A 224 23.93 -0.82 -29.11
C THR A 224 24.31 0.61 -28.66
N ILE A 225 24.38 1.54 -29.60
CA ILE A 225 24.70 2.96 -29.37
C ILE A 225 23.73 3.63 -28.40
N CYS A 226 24.21 4.66 -27.72
CA CYS A 226 23.39 5.59 -26.95
C CYS A 226 23.49 7.03 -27.48
N CYS A 227 23.51 8.01 -26.58
CA CYS A 227 23.28 9.42 -26.84
C CYS A 227 24.55 10.26 -27.06
N ALA A 228 25.62 9.71 -27.63
CA ALA A 228 26.80 10.50 -27.99
C ALA A 228 26.62 11.23 -29.34
N GLN A 229 27.57 11.09 -30.27
CA GLN A 229 27.54 11.76 -31.58
C GLN A 229 27.05 10.87 -32.73
N TRP A 230 26.57 9.65 -32.47
CA TRP A 230 26.16 8.70 -33.50
C TRP A 230 24.65 8.46 -33.39
N SER A 231 23.87 8.77 -34.42
CA SER A 231 22.51 8.24 -34.56
C SER A 231 22.55 6.85 -35.22
N LEU A 232 21.48 6.06 -35.10
CA LEU A 232 21.35 4.80 -35.82
C LEU A 232 21.40 5.05 -37.34
N SER A 233 20.92 6.20 -37.81
CA SER A 233 21.01 6.57 -39.23
C SER A 233 22.46 6.78 -39.70
N ASP A 234 23.34 7.29 -38.84
CA ASP A 234 24.77 7.47 -39.15
C ASP A 234 25.49 6.13 -39.21
N VAL A 235 25.20 5.21 -38.28
CA VAL A 235 25.84 3.89 -38.26
C VAL A 235 25.38 3.03 -39.44
N ILE A 236 24.10 3.06 -39.78
CA ILE A 236 23.57 2.40 -41.00
C ILE A 236 24.30 2.94 -42.25
N GLN A 237 24.31 4.27 -42.45
CA GLN A 237 24.96 4.90 -43.60
C GLN A 237 26.49 4.74 -43.63
N ALA A 238 27.13 4.49 -42.48
CA ALA A 238 28.56 4.18 -42.39
C ALA A 238 28.90 2.74 -42.83
N GLY A 239 27.91 1.84 -42.92
CA GLY A 239 28.06 0.51 -43.49
C GLY A 239 27.52 -0.65 -42.64
N LEU A 240 26.64 -0.41 -41.67
CA LEU A 240 26.02 -1.49 -40.88
C LEU A 240 25.08 -2.37 -41.73
N ASP A 241 24.52 -1.79 -42.79
CA ASP A 241 23.66 -2.41 -43.80
C ASP A 241 24.32 -3.58 -44.57
N GLN A 242 25.65 -3.67 -44.53
CA GLN A 242 26.43 -4.68 -45.23
C GLN A 242 26.49 -6.05 -44.52
N TYR A 243 25.99 -6.14 -43.28
CA TYR A 243 26.14 -7.32 -42.41
C TYR A 243 24.78 -7.98 -42.05
N PRO A 244 24.74 -9.30 -41.78
CA PRO A 244 23.50 -10.06 -41.61
C PRO A 244 22.86 -9.86 -40.21
N TYR A 245 22.44 -8.63 -39.91
CA TYR A 245 21.77 -8.27 -38.67
C TYR A 245 20.35 -8.83 -38.58
N LYS A 246 20.02 -9.41 -37.41
CA LYS A 246 18.67 -9.80 -37.02
C LYS A 246 17.89 -8.60 -36.48
N TYR A 247 18.57 -7.73 -35.75
CA TYR A 247 18.00 -6.55 -35.10
C TYR A 247 18.98 -5.38 -35.19
N TYR A 248 18.45 -4.18 -35.38
CA TYR A 248 19.20 -2.96 -35.03
C TYR A 248 18.89 -2.57 -33.58
N THR A 249 19.88 -2.10 -32.84
CA THR A 249 19.77 -1.93 -31.38
C THR A 249 20.34 -0.61 -30.89
N VAL A 250 19.61 0.03 -29.98
CA VAL A 250 19.98 1.31 -29.36
C VAL A 250 19.70 1.28 -27.86
N GLN A 251 20.22 2.27 -27.14
CA GLN A 251 20.04 2.49 -25.70
C GLN A 251 19.68 3.97 -25.47
N HIS A 252 18.79 4.30 -24.53
CA HIS A 252 18.53 5.71 -24.22
C HIS A 252 17.95 5.95 -22.82
N TYR A 253 18.49 6.94 -22.11
CA TYR A 253 17.97 7.46 -20.84
C TYR A 253 17.74 8.97 -21.00
N PRO A 254 16.61 9.53 -20.52
CA PRO A 254 16.35 10.98 -20.61
C PRO A 254 17.39 11.87 -19.92
N ASN A 255 18.05 11.36 -18.87
CA ASN A 255 19.04 12.10 -18.09
C ASN A 255 20.04 11.13 -17.41
N HIS A 256 21.08 11.67 -16.77
CA HIS A 256 22.13 10.87 -16.12
C HIS A 256 22.49 11.37 -14.71
N ALA A 257 22.82 10.45 -13.80
CA ALA A 257 23.29 10.75 -12.44
C ALA A 257 24.81 10.62 -12.26
N CYS A 258 25.58 10.50 -13.35
CA CYS A 258 27.02 10.15 -13.31
C CYS A 258 27.92 11.19 -12.61
N GLN A 259 27.43 12.41 -12.38
CA GLN A 259 28.09 13.47 -11.59
C GLN A 259 27.32 13.81 -10.30
N GLY A 260 26.36 12.97 -9.91
CA GLY A 260 25.42 13.17 -8.81
C GLY A 260 24.08 13.78 -9.23
N PRO A 261 23.16 13.98 -8.28
CA PRO A 261 21.87 14.63 -8.51
C PRO A 261 22.00 16.13 -8.85
N ASN A 262 21.11 16.63 -9.70
CA ASN A 262 20.98 18.02 -10.10
C ASN A 262 19.50 18.38 -10.35
N ASP A 263 19.22 19.66 -10.65
CA ASP A 263 17.85 20.15 -10.80
C ASP A 263 17.08 19.45 -11.94
N ASP A 264 17.75 19.05 -13.02
CA ASP A 264 17.11 18.38 -14.17
C ASP A 264 16.84 16.88 -13.89
N ASN A 265 17.81 16.17 -13.32
CA ASN A 265 17.73 14.71 -13.09
C ASN A 265 16.97 14.32 -11.80
N THR A 266 16.50 15.30 -11.03
CA THR A 266 15.61 15.12 -9.86
C THR A 266 14.20 15.69 -10.07
N ASN A 267 13.91 16.31 -11.21
CA ASN A 267 12.62 16.94 -11.50
C ASN A 267 11.53 15.91 -11.84
N VAL A 268 10.73 15.52 -10.83
CA VAL A 268 9.58 14.60 -11.00
C VAL A 268 8.57 15.08 -12.06
N THR A 269 8.41 16.40 -12.24
CA THR A 269 7.49 17.00 -13.23
C THR A 269 7.81 16.56 -14.66
N TYR A 270 9.09 16.36 -14.99
CA TYR A 270 9.50 15.87 -16.31
C TYR A 270 8.96 14.45 -16.57
N TYR A 271 9.09 13.57 -15.59
CA TYR A 271 8.64 12.17 -15.67
C TYR A 271 7.11 12.02 -15.57
N LEU A 272 6.40 13.06 -15.13
CA LEU A 272 4.93 13.16 -15.15
C LEU A 272 4.40 13.96 -16.36
N SER A 273 5.27 14.45 -17.24
CA SER A 273 4.90 15.21 -18.44
C SER A 273 4.95 14.32 -19.68
N HIS A 274 3.80 13.73 -20.04
CA HIS A 274 3.62 12.92 -21.24
C HIS A 274 4.12 13.61 -22.54
N MET A 275 4.06 14.94 -22.59
CA MET A 275 4.60 15.76 -23.69
C MET A 275 6.10 15.50 -23.96
N GLU A 276 6.89 15.19 -22.93
CA GLU A 276 8.35 15.00 -23.03
C GLU A 276 8.75 13.61 -23.58
N VAL A 277 7.83 12.62 -23.49
CA VAL A 277 8.10 11.21 -23.82
C VAL A 277 8.30 11.01 -25.33
N GLY A 278 7.59 11.78 -26.16
CA GLY A 278 7.80 11.79 -27.61
C GLY A 278 9.20 12.28 -28.00
N PRO A 279 9.60 13.52 -27.65
CA PRO A 279 10.94 14.05 -27.87
C PRO A 279 12.09 13.15 -27.38
N TYR A 280 11.92 12.47 -26.24
CA TYR A 280 12.89 11.49 -25.72
C TYR A 280 13.14 10.29 -26.67
N LEU A 281 12.16 9.91 -27.50
CA LEU A 281 12.28 8.80 -28.46
C LEU A 281 12.58 9.28 -29.89
N ASP A 282 12.18 10.50 -30.25
CA ASP A 282 12.24 11.01 -31.62
C ASP A 282 13.67 11.26 -32.15
N TRP A 283 14.68 11.29 -31.27
CA TRP A 283 16.10 11.51 -31.61
C TRP A 283 16.68 10.54 -32.65
N ASN A 284 16.09 9.35 -32.78
CA ASN A 284 16.57 8.29 -33.66
C ASN A 284 15.56 7.91 -34.77
N SER A 285 14.55 8.75 -34.99
CA SER A 285 13.44 8.52 -35.93
C SER A 285 13.89 8.22 -37.37
N ASP A 286 14.89 8.95 -37.90
CA ASP A 286 15.48 8.69 -39.22
C ASP A 286 16.16 7.30 -39.29
N GLY A 287 16.79 6.84 -38.20
CA GLY A 287 17.39 5.50 -38.12
C GLY A 287 16.35 4.38 -38.09
N ILE A 288 15.22 4.60 -37.42
CA ILE A 288 14.06 3.68 -37.43
C ILE A 288 13.41 3.63 -38.82
N ALA A 289 13.38 4.76 -39.54
CA ALA A 289 12.90 4.81 -40.92
C ALA A 289 13.77 3.96 -41.86
N LEU A 290 15.10 4.09 -41.80
CA LEU A 290 16.04 3.28 -42.58
C LEU A 290 15.93 1.78 -42.23
N ALA A 291 15.91 1.45 -40.94
CA ALA A 291 15.71 0.07 -40.48
C ALA A 291 14.43 -0.58 -41.06
N LYS A 292 13.37 0.21 -41.22
CA LYS A 292 12.10 -0.21 -41.84
C LYS A 292 12.19 -0.39 -43.36
N GLU A 293 13.09 0.32 -44.04
CA GLU A 293 13.38 0.10 -45.47
C GLU A 293 14.22 -1.18 -45.68
N ASP A 294 15.16 -1.46 -44.77
CA ASP A 294 15.95 -2.71 -44.73
C ASP A 294 15.10 -3.93 -44.33
N GLY A 295 13.98 -3.69 -43.61
CA GLY A 295 13.12 -4.73 -43.03
C GLY A 295 13.64 -5.32 -41.71
N ILE A 296 14.57 -4.63 -41.04
CA ILE A 296 15.22 -5.05 -39.79
C ILE A 296 14.50 -4.42 -38.58
N PRO A 297 14.01 -5.21 -37.61
CA PRO A 297 13.38 -4.67 -36.40
C PRO A 297 14.37 -3.89 -35.52
N VAL A 298 13.92 -2.77 -34.95
CA VAL A 298 14.71 -1.96 -34.00
C VAL A 298 14.34 -2.29 -32.55
N LEU A 299 15.33 -2.50 -31.68
CA LEU A 299 15.15 -2.76 -30.24
C LEU A 299 15.77 -1.64 -29.39
N LEU A 300 15.01 -1.13 -28.43
CA LEU A 300 15.53 -0.30 -27.34
C LEU A 300 16.09 -1.23 -26.25
N THR A 301 17.31 -1.71 -26.49
CA THR A 301 17.97 -2.77 -25.69
C THR A 301 18.40 -2.35 -24.29
N GLU A 302 18.33 -1.05 -23.97
CA GLU A 302 18.48 -0.54 -22.62
C GLU A 302 17.74 0.79 -22.46
N TYR A 303 16.85 0.88 -21.47
CA TYR A 303 16.29 2.15 -21.00
C TYR A 303 15.88 2.09 -19.53
N ASN A 304 15.93 3.24 -18.86
CA ASN A 304 15.25 3.52 -17.60
C ASN A 304 15.17 5.06 -17.39
N THR A 305 14.70 5.52 -16.23
CA THR A 305 14.51 6.97 -15.95
C THR A 305 15.78 7.83 -16.00
N VAL A 306 16.82 7.46 -15.27
CA VAL A 306 18.08 8.24 -15.16
C VAL A 306 19.26 7.28 -15.11
N SER A 307 20.25 7.43 -16.00
CA SER A 307 21.41 6.52 -16.04
C SER A 307 22.39 6.74 -14.88
N CYS A 308 23.43 5.89 -14.77
CA CYS A 308 24.38 5.87 -13.65
C CYS A 308 23.72 5.66 -12.27
N GLY A 309 22.80 4.70 -12.19
CA GLY A 309 22.19 4.24 -10.92
C GLY A 309 20.92 4.98 -10.47
N GLY A 310 20.49 6.01 -11.20
CA GLY A 310 19.24 6.73 -10.94
C GLY A 310 19.31 7.78 -9.83
N THR A 311 18.17 8.40 -9.53
CA THR A 311 18.01 9.44 -8.51
C THR A 311 16.77 9.18 -7.64
N ASN A 312 16.43 10.13 -6.76
CA ASN A 312 15.27 10.05 -5.86
C ASN A 312 13.91 9.92 -6.56
N ILE A 313 13.80 10.18 -7.87
CA ILE A 313 12.58 9.94 -8.65
C ILE A 313 12.53 8.51 -9.20
N SER A 314 13.68 7.87 -9.40
CA SER A 314 13.81 6.61 -10.14
C SER A 314 13.23 5.39 -9.43
N SER A 315 13.17 5.43 -8.10
CA SER A 315 12.61 4.39 -7.23
C SER A 315 11.10 4.55 -6.97
N THR A 316 10.46 5.57 -7.56
CA THR A 316 9.09 6.01 -7.22
C THR A 316 8.02 5.58 -8.23
N PHE A 317 6.77 5.71 -7.84
CA PHE A 317 5.62 5.45 -8.69
C PHE A 317 5.56 6.38 -9.93
N ALA A 318 6.14 7.58 -9.88
CA ALA A 318 6.34 8.42 -11.05
C ALA A 318 7.20 7.72 -12.11
N ALA A 319 8.28 7.02 -11.71
CA ALA A 319 9.08 6.21 -12.62
C ALA A 319 8.28 5.03 -13.20
N ALA A 320 7.39 4.41 -12.40
CA ALA A 320 6.53 3.34 -12.89
C ALA A 320 5.53 3.83 -13.95
N LEU A 321 4.88 4.98 -13.74
CA LEU A 321 4.00 5.60 -14.72
C LEU A 321 4.75 6.05 -15.99
N TRP A 322 5.93 6.66 -15.82
CA TRP A 322 6.79 7.05 -16.94
C TRP A 322 7.27 5.87 -17.78
N LEU A 323 7.64 4.74 -17.15
CA LEU A 323 8.04 3.52 -17.87
C LEU A 323 6.87 2.91 -18.67
N ILE A 324 5.62 3.04 -18.20
CA ILE A 324 4.44 2.65 -18.97
C ILE A 324 4.25 3.57 -20.18
N ASP A 325 4.36 4.88 -19.97
CA ASP A 325 4.22 5.89 -21.02
C ASP A 325 5.30 5.71 -22.10
N ALA A 326 6.58 5.70 -21.71
CA ALA A 326 7.73 5.47 -22.59
C ALA A 326 7.69 4.10 -23.29
N GLY A 327 7.26 3.05 -22.58
CA GLY A 327 7.08 1.71 -23.16
C GLY A 327 6.07 1.73 -24.31
N LEU A 328 4.87 2.28 -24.08
CA LEU A 328 3.83 2.38 -25.11
C LEU A 328 4.22 3.35 -26.23
N LYS A 329 4.86 4.47 -25.90
CA LYS A 329 5.37 5.43 -26.88
C LYS A 329 6.43 4.83 -27.80
N SER A 330 7.32 3.99 -27.28
CA SER A 330 8.34 3.32 -28.10
C SER A 330 7.72 2.36 -29.13
N ALA A 331 6.64 1.65 -28.77
CA ALA A 331 5.88 0.83 -29.73
C ALA A 331 5.18 1.71 -30.80
N GLU A 332 4.60 2.86 -30.42
CA GLU A 332 4.02 3.83 -31.37
C GLU A 332 5.09 4.39 -32.34
N ARG A 333 6.30 4.67 -31.83
CA ARG A 333 7.46 5.10 -32.63
C ARG A 333 8.11 4.00 -33.47
N GLY A 334 7.59 2.78 -33.45
CA GLY A 334 8.00 1.70 -34.36
C GLY A 334 9.17 0.84 -33.88
N PHE A 335 9.57 0.94 -32.60
CA PHE A 335 10.40 -0.08 -31.99
C PHE A 335 9.66 -1.44 -31.97
N SER A 336 10.41 -2.54 -31.89
CA SER A 336 9.91 -3.92 -31.87
C SER A 336 10.20 -4.68 -30.55
N GLY A 337 10.84 -3.98 -29.61
CA GLY A 337 10.98 -4.38 -28.22
C GLY A 337 11.74 -3.32 -27.42
N ALA A 338 11.46 -3.24 -26.11
CA ALA A 338 12.09 -2.31 -25.18
C ALA A 338 12.48 -3.04 -23.88
N TYR A 339 13.68 -2.79 -23.36
CA TYR A 339 14.27 -3.57 -22.25
C TYR A 339 14.58 -2.67 -21.04
N ILE A 340 13.79 -2.81 -19.96
CA ILE A 340 14.00 -2.02 -18.74
C ILE A 340 15.28 -2.52 -18.04
N HIS A 341 16.21 -1.62 -17.74
CA HIS A 341 17.51 -1.98 -17.18
C HIS A 341 17.51 -2.11 -15.65
N THR A 342 18.19 -3.13 -15.13
CA THR A 342 18.35 -3.43 -13.70
C THR A 342 19.78 -3.92 -13.40
N ARG A 343 20.23 -3.66 -12.16
CA ARG A 343 21.63 -3.70 -11.73
C ARG A 343 21.80 -4.27 -10.32
N GLU A 344 23.00 -4.14 -9.75
CA GLU A 344 23.31 -4.50 -8.37
C GLU A 344 22.37 -3.84 -7.34
N ALA A 345 22.30 -4.43 -6.15
CA ALA A 345 21.37 -4.03 -5.09
C ALA A 345 21.57 -2.57 -4.64
N GLY A 346 20.47 -1.83 -4.49
CA GLY A 346 20.45 -0.42 -4.04
C GLY A 346 20.41 0.61 -5.17
N ILE A 347 20.51 0.18 -6.43
CA ILE A 347 20.36 1.04 -7.61
C ILE A 347 18.89 1.50 -7.72
N GLN A 348 18.67 2.81 -7.84
CA GLN A 348 17.35 3.40 -7.61
C GLN A 348 16.30 2.99 -8.64
N TYR A 349 16.71 2.63 -9.85
CA TYR A 349 15.79 2.25 -10.93
C TYR A 349 15.54 0.73 -11.05
N ASN A 350 16.05 -0.08 -10.11
CA ASN A 350 15.91 -1.53 -10.17
C ASN A 350 14.45 -1.98 -10.13
N LEU A 351 14.15 -3.08 -10.81
CA LEU A 351 12.86 -3.76 -10.68
C LEU A 351 12.75 -4.49 -9.33
N PHE A 352 13.86 -5.01 -8.82
CA PHE A 352 13.92 -5.80 -7.60
C PHE A 352 15.33 -5.74 -7.00
N ASP A 353 15.41 -5.87 -5.68
CA ASP A 353 16.66 -5.98 -4.92
C ASP A 353 16.67 -7.24 -4.06
N PRO A 354 17.80 -7.96 -3.95
CA PRO A 354 17.97 -9.09 -3.04
C PRO A 354 17.96 -8.65 -1.57
N PRO A 355 17.67 -9.55 -0.62
CA PRO A 355 17.66 -9.23 0.81
C PRO A 355 19.01 -8.71 1.30
N THR A 356 19.00 -7.48 1.78
CA THR A 356 20.09 -6.86 2.56
C THR A 356 20.13 -7.39 4.00
N SER A 357 21.15 -7.00 4.78
CA SER A 357 21.27 -7.37 6.19
C SER A 357 20.15 -6.82 7.11
N THR A 358 19.37 -5.85 6.64
CA THR A 358 18.25 -5.25 7.40
C THR A 358 16.87 -5.69 6.91
N SER A 359 16.74 -6.19 5.68
CA SER A 359 15.45 -6.54 5.04
C SER A 359 15.19 -8.05 5.02
N SER A 360 14.11 -8.50 5.66
CA SER A 360 13.70 -9.92 5.63
C SER A 360 12.93 -10.26 4.35
N GLY A 361 13.65 -10.60 3.29
CA GLY A 361 13.12 -10.96 1.98
C GLY A 361 13.56 -9.99 0.88
N TRP A 362 13.17 -10.29 -0.35
CA TRP A 362 13.42 -9.45 -1.52
C TRP A 362 12.61 -8.16 -1.45
N ILE A 363 13.15 -7.09 -2.01
CA ILE A 363 12.49 -5.80 -2.17
C ILE A 363 12.01 -5.70 -3.62
N THR A 364 10.80 -5.21 -3.84
CA THR A 364 10.30 -4.83 -5.17
C THR A 364 10.50 -3.33 -5.36
N GLY A 365 11.11 -2.91 -6.46
CA GLY A 365 11.16 -1.50 -6.86
C GLY A 365 9.91 -1.11 -7.66
N ALA A 366 9.50 0.17 -7.58
CA ALA A 366 8.37 0.69 -8.35
C ALA A 366 8.43 0.36 -9.86
N PRO A 367 9.59 0.41 -10.55
CA PRO A 367 9.73 0.01 -11.96
C PRO A 367 9.20 -1.39 -12.32
N TYR A 368 9.18 -2.36 -11.40
CA TYR A 368 8.62 -3.70 -11.70
C TYR A 368 7.13 -3.67 -12.03
N TYR A 369 6.37 -2.77 -11.38
CA TYR A 369 4.93 -2.67 -11.63
C TYR A 369 4.64 -2.14 -13.05
N ALA A 370 5.56 -1.38 -13.66
CA ALA A 370 5.48 -1.02 -15.08
C ALA A 370 5.65 -2.24 -15.98
N ALA A 371 6.65 -3.09 -15.71
CA ALA A 371 6.86 -4.34 -16.46
C ALA A 371 5.64 -5.27 -16.37
N LEU A 372 5.04 -5.41 -15.17
CA LEU A 372 3.85 -6.24 -14.93
C LEU A 372 2.60 -5.69 -15.63
N PHE A 373 2.42 -4.36 -15.64
CA PHE A 373 1.32 -3.68 -16.36
C PHE A 373 1.46 -3.85 -17.88
N LEU A 374 2.65 -3.59 -18.41
CA LEU A 374 2.94 -3.65 -19.85
C LEU A 374 2.80 -5.08 -20.39
N ALA A 375 3.29 -6.09 -19.65
CA ALA A 375 3.14 -7.50 -20.03
C ALA A 375 1.67 -7.95 -20.14
N GLU A 376 0.74 -7.33 -19.41
CA GLU A 376 -0.70 -7.59 -19.54
C GLU A 376 -1.40 -6.67 -20.56
N THR A 377 -0.71 -5.60 -21.01
CA THR A 377 -1.22 -4.62 -21.97
C THR A 377 -1.16 -5.13 -23.40
N PHE A 378 -0.09 -5.78 -23.82
CA PHE A 378 0.03 -6.33 -25.18
C PHE A 378 -0.75 -7.66 -25.31
N SER A 379 -1.03 -8.06 -26.55
CA SER A 379 -1.93 -9.16 -26.93
C SER A 379 -1.25 -10.14 -27.90
N ALA A 380 -1.54 -11.44 -27.76
CA ALA A 380 -0.94 -12.52 -28.54
C ALA A 380 -1.26 -12.48 -30.06
N SER A 381 -2.28 -11.71 -30.44
CA SER A 381 -2.65 -11.41 -31.83
C SER A 381 -1.68 -10.44 -32.54
N GLY A 382 -0.76 -9.81 -31.80
CA GLY A 382 0.08 -8.71 -32.27
C GLY A 382 -0.64 -7.35 -32.15
N ASN A 383 0.12 -6.26 -31.99
CA ASN A 383 -0.39 -5.02 -31.41
C ASN A 383 0.01 -3.78 -32.21
N ILE A 384 -0.95 -2.93 -32.57
CA ILE A 384 -0.72 -1.60 -33.14
C ILE A 384 -1.07 -0.58 -32.05
N ILE A 385 -0.04 0.07 -31.49
CA ILE A 385 -0.21 1.09 -30.45
C ILE A 385 -0.43 2.46 -31.10
N VAL A 386 -1.41 3.22 -30.60
CA VAL A 386 -1.62 4.62 -30.95
C VAL A 386 -1.73 5.49 -29.71
N ASP A 387 -1.09 6.65 -29.77
CA ASP A 387 -1.37 7.75 -28.86
C ASP A 387 -2.74 8.37 -29.19
N LEU A 388 -3.56 8.68 -28.19
CA LEU A 388 -4.88 9.29 -28.39
C LEU A 388 -4.89 10.83 -28.31
N ASN A 389 -3.75 11.47 -27.98
CA ASN A 389 -3.60 12.90 -27.71
C ASN A 389 -4.72 13.46 -26.82
N LEU A 390 -5.00 12.77 -25.71
CA LEU A 390 -6.17 13.04 -24.88
C LEU A 390 -6.07 14.46 -24.28
N ASN A 391 -7.02 15.33 -24.64
CA ASN A 391 -7.03 16.73 -24.21
C ASN A 391 -5.74 17.50 -24.54
N ASP A 392 -5.17 17.23 -25.72
CA ASP A 392 -3.94 17.84 -26.24
C ASP A 392 -2.66 17.52 -25.43
N SER A 393 -2.62 16.32 -24.82
CA SER A 393 -1.51 15.83 -23.99
C SER A 393 -0.14 15.88 -24.67
N LEU A 394 -0.07 15.74 -26.00
CA LEU A 394 1.17 15.82 -26.79
C LEU A 394 1.77 17.23 -26.90
N HIS A 395 1.00 18.27 -26.55
CA HIS A 395 1.39 19.67 -26.75
C HIS A 395 1.19 20.55 -25.50
N ASN A 396 0.63 19.97 -24.42
CA ASN A 396 0.31 20.67 -23.19
C ASN A 396 1.18 20.17 -22.02
N PRO A 397 2.21 20.92 -21.57
CA PRO A 397 3.07 20.53 -20.44
C PRO A 397 2.38 20.62 -19.06
N ARG A 398 1.06 20.80 -19.04
CA ARG A 398 0.20 20.77 -17.85
C ARG A 398 -0.93 19.74 -17.98
N ALA A 399 -0.82 18.81 -18.93
CA ALA A 399 -1.74 17.68 -19.04
C ALA A 399 -1.44 16.64 -17.96
N THR A 400 -2.26 16.60 -16.91
CA THR A 400 -2.23 15.56 -15.85
C THR A 400 -2.85 14.23 -16.31
N SER A 401 -3.07 14.04 -17.61
CA SER A 401 -3.74 12.86 -18.16
C SER A 401 -3.28 12.56 -19.59
N ALA A 402 -3.10 11.28 -19.88
CA ALA A 402 -2.78 10.77 -21.21
C ALA A 402 -3.52 9.44 -21.47
N ALA A 403 -3.60 9.02 -22.72
CA ALA A 403 -4.21 7.73 -23.07
C ALA A 403 -3.64 7.13 -24.36
N TYR A 404 -3.54 5.81 -24.39
CA TYR A 404 -3.16 5.02 -25.56
C TYR A 404 -4.30 4.08 -25.97
N GLY A 405 -4.48 3.91 -27.27
CA GLY A 405 -5.30 2.85 -27.85
C GLY A 405 -4.43 1.69 -28.34
N VAL A 406 -4.90 0.46 -28.11
CA VAL A 406 -4.28 -0.77 -28.61
C VAL A 406 -5.25 -1.41 -29.59
N TYR A 407 -4.82 -1.55 -30.84
CA TYR A 407 -5.49 -2.45 -31.79
C TYR A 407 -4.76 -3.78 -31.88
N ASP A 408 -5.49 -4.88 -32.04
CA ASP A 408 -4.96 -6.12 -32.59
C ASP A 408 -4.32 -5.88 -33.96
N ALA A 409 -3.39 -6.74 -34.39
CA ALA A 409 -2.82 -6.70 -35.74
C ALA A 409 -3.89 -6.85 -36.85
N GLY A 410 -5.06 -7.40 -36.51
CA GLY A 410 -6.27 -7.37 -37.33
C GLY A 410 -6.95 -6.00 -37.44
N SER A 411 -6.31 -4.91 -36.98
CA SER A 411 -6.84 -3.54 -36.95
C SER A 411 -8.16 -3.39 -36.19
N THR A 412 -8.41 -4.24 -35.19
CA THR A 412 -9.61 -4.20 -34.34
C THR A 412 -9.25 -3.57 -33.00
N ARG A 413 -10.10 -2.70 -32.45
CA ARG A 413 -9.86 -2.10 -31.11
C ARG A 413 -9.89 -3.20 -30.05
N GLY A 414 -8.77 -3.45 -29.37
CA GLY A 414 -8.69 -4.42 -28.27
C GLY A 414 -8.73 -3.74 -26.90
N LYS A 415 -7.80 -2.80 -26.65
CA LYS A 415 -7.57 -2.23 -25.31
C LYS A 415 -7.38 -0.70 -25.33
N ILE A 416 -7.52 -0.08 -24.17
CA ILE A 416 -7.17 1.32 -23.91
C ILE A 416 -6.34 1.39 -22.62
N VAL A 417 -5.25 2.15 -22.63
CA VAL A 417 -4.52 2.54 -21.42
C VAL A 417 -4.87 3.98 -21.07
N LEU A 418 -5.18 4.25 -19.81
CA LEU A 418 -5.48 5.58 -19.28
C LEU A 418 -4.46 5.90 -18.18
N LEU A 419 -3.77 7.03 -18.28
CA LEU A 419 -2.72 7.45 -17.34
C LEU A 419 -3.16 8.73 -16.62
N ASN A 420 -3.37 8.65 -15.30
CA ASN A 420 -3.55 9.82 -14.44
C ASN A 420 -2.19 10.20 -13.82
N LEU A 421 -1.63 11.29 -14.33
CA LEU A 421 -0.30 11.82 -13.99
C LEU A 421 -0.37 12.97 -12.96
N SER A 422 -1.52 13.17 -12.28
CA SER A 422 -1.66 14.22 -11.26
C SER A 422 -0.81 13.94 -10.02
N GLU A 423 0.21 14.79 -9.80
CA GLU A 423 1.03 14.82 -8.58
C GLU A 423 0.19 15.06 -7.31
N GLN A 424 -0.93 15.80 -7.40
CA GLN A 424 -1.75 16.20 -6.24
C GLN A 424 -2.73 15.12 -5.76
N GLY A 425 -2.82 13.99 -6.46
CA GLY A 425 -3.66 12.85 -6.06
C GLY A 425 -5.12 12.91 -6.53
N ASP A 426 -5.47 13.88 -7.38
CA ASP A 426 -6.85 14.07 -7.87
C ASP A 426 -7.35 12.88 -8.70
N GLU A 427 -8.59 12.44 -8.48
CA GLU A 427 -9.24 11.43 -9.32
C GLU A 427 -9.58 12.01 -10.70
N GLN A 428 -9.07 11.37 -11.76
CA GLN A 428 -9.47 11.69 -13.12
C GLN A 428 -10.63 10.79 -13.57
N VAL A 429 -11.63 11.45 -14.16
CA VAL A 429 -12.82 10.82 -14.73
C VAL A 429 -12.65 10.75 -16.25
N TYR A 430 -12.73 9.55 -16.82
CA TYR A 430 -12.65 9.31 -18.27
C TYR A 430 -14.00 8.84 -18.78
N ALA A 431 -14.59 9.56 -19.73
CA ALA A 431 -15.82 9.13 -20.40
C ALA A 431 -15.48 8.29 -21.63
N ILE A 432 -16.05 7.09 -21.71
CA ILE A 432 -15.93 6.15 -22.84
C ILE A 432 -17.26 6.20 -23.61
N PRO A 433 -17.31 6.81 -24.82
CA PRO A 433 -18.55 6.94 -25.57
C PRO A 433 -19.07 5.60 -26.14
N ALA A 434 -20.39 5.49 -26.31
CA ALA A 434 -21.09 4.30 -26.80
C ALA A 434 -20.60 3.74 -28.16
N ASN A 435 -19.91 4.56 -28.97
CA ASN A 435 -19.34 4.13 -30.26
C ASN A 435 -17.90 3.59 -30.16
N ILE A 436 -17.32 3.50 -28.95
CA ILE A 436 -16.09 2.76 -28.69
C ILE A 436 -16.40 1.28 -28.48
N THR A 437 -17.30 0.97 -27.55
CA THR A 437 -17.71 -0.39 -27.18
C THR A 437 -19.07 -0.38 -26.46
N THR A 438 -19.81 -1.50 -26.48
CA THR A 438 -21.03 -1.71 -25.69
C THR A 438 -20.77 -2.16 -24.26
N SER A 439 -19.56 -2.63 -23.95
CA SER A 439 -19.13 -3.00 -22.59
C SER A 439 -17.61 -3.04 -22.49
N LEU A 440 -17.06 -2.99 -21.28
CA LEU A 440 -15.62 -3.09 -21.03
C LEU A 440 -15.33 -3.71 -19.67
N HIS A 441 -14.10 -4.17 -19.49
CA HIS A 441 -13.57 -4.56 -18.20
C HIS A 441 -12.17 -4.00 -17.96
N TYR A 442 -11.86 -3.57 -16.73
CA TYR A 442 -10.62 -2.83 -16.44
C TYR A 442 -9.98 -3.16 -15.10
N ARG A 443 -8.67 -2.89 -15.03
CA ARG A 443 -7.81 -3.03 -13.84
C ARG A 443 -7.07 -1.73 -13.58
N LEU A 444 -6.75 -1.49 -12.31
CA LEU A 444 -6.06 -0.29 -11.86
C LEU A 444 -4.67 -0.62 -11.32
N LEU A 445 -3.71 0.25 -11.65
CA LEU A 445 -2.39 0.35 -11.04
C LEU A 445 -2.41 1.61 -10.15
N LEU A 446 -2.24 1.45 -8.83
CA LEU A 446 -2.46 2.51 -7.85
C LEU A 446 -1.35 2.57 -6.79
N ALA A 447 -1.08 3.78 -6.32
CA ALA A 447 -0.23 4.08 -5.16
C ALA A 447 -0.78 5.29 -4.37
N PRO A 448 -0.38 5.53 -3.10
CA PRO A 448 -0.84 6.68 -2.33
C PRO A 448 -0.35 8.05 -2.83
N SER A 449 0.73 8.10 -3.63
CA SER A 449 1.25 9.30 -4.28
C SER A 449 2.22 8.94 -5.41
N VAL A 450 2.60 9.92 -6.24
CA VAL A 450 3.67 9.76 -7.24
C VAL A 450 5.04 9.42 -6.65
N LEU A 451 5.27 9.75 -5.37
CA LEU A 451 6.54 9.51 -4.67
C LEU A 451 6.57 8.20 -3.85
N GLU A 452 5.51 7.38 -3.91
CA GLU A 452 5.51 6.06 -3.28
C GLU A 452 6.55 5.14 -3.92
N THR A 453 7.25 4.35 -3.11
CA THR A 453 8.28 3.40 -3.58
C THR A 453 7.93 1.94 -3.33
N SER A 454 6.89 1.65 -2.52
CA SER A 454 6.65 0.33 -1.93
C SER A 454 5.18 -0.11 -1.92
N ASN A 455 4.26 0.75 -1.49
CA ASN A 455 2.82 0.46 -1.35
C ASN A 455 2.07 0.63 -2.68
N ILE A 456 2.58 0.00 -3.72
CA ILE A 456 2.04 0.03 -5.09
C ILE A 456 1.23 -1.25 -5.31
N SER A 457 0.08 -1.16 -5.97
CA SER A 457 -0.79 -2.30 -6.24
C SER A 457 -1.21 -2.38 -7.70
N TRP A 458 -1.08 -3.57 -8.30
CA TRP A 458 -1.65 -3.92 -9.60
C TRP A 458 -2.88 -4.78 -9.39
N ALA A 459 -4.04 -4.36 -9.91
CA ALA A 459 -5.29 -5.09 -9.80
C ALA A 459 -5.67 -5.46 -8.34
N GLY A 460 -5.39 -4.56 -7.39
CA GLY A 460 -5.62 -4.81 -5.96
C GLY A 460 -4.58 -5.70 -5.26
N GLN A 461 -3.56 -6.19 -5.97
CA GLN A 461 -2.49 -7.03 -5.45
C GLN A 461 -1.18 -6.25 -5.31
N THR A 462 -0.48 -6.45 -4.19
CA THR A 462 0.90 -5.99 -3.97
C THR A 462 1.87 -7.17 -4.11
N LEU A 463 3.18 -6.94 -4.07
CA LEU A 463 4.19 -8.00 -4.06
C LEU A 463 4.74 -8.27 -2.66
N GLY A 464 4.93 -9.54 -2.34
CA GLY A 464 5.61 -9.99 -1.12
C GLY A 464 7.10 -10.25 -1.33
N GLY A 465 7.84 -10.43 -0.23
CA GLY A 465 9.30 -10.62 -0.24
C GLY A 465 9.82 -11.95 -0.83
N LEU A 466 8.96 -12.74 -1.49
CA LEU A 466 9.31 -13.88 -2.34
C LEU A 466 8.84 -13.66 -3.80
N GLY A 467 8.61 -12.41 -4.22
CA GLY A 467 8.11 -12.07 -5.57
C GLY A 467 6.68 -12.54 -5.84
N GLN A 468 5.94 -12.99 -4.82
CA GLN A 468 4.58 -13.49 -4.96
C GLN A 468 3.56 -12.35 -4.96
N LEU A 469 2.53 -12.42 -5.82
CA LEU A 469 1.40 -11.49 -5.76
C LEU A 469 0.51 -11.80 -4.55
N VAL A 470 0.29 -10.80 -3.70
CA VAL A 470 -0.44 -10.88 -2.43
C VAL A 470 -1.69 -10.00 -2.51
N GLY A 471 -2.83 -10.53 -2.07
CA GLY A 471 -4.12 -9.85 -2.13
C GLY A 471 -5.05 -10.43 -3.19
N ASN A 472 -6.27 -9.89 -3.25
CA ASN A 472 -7.28 -10.31 -4.22
C ASN A 472 -7.02 -9.63 -5.57
N GLN A 473 -7.18 -10.38 -6.66
CA GLN A 473 -7.07 -9.88 -8.02
C GLN A 473 -8.40 -9.24 -8.45
N ASP A 474 -8.56 -7.95 -8.16
CA ASP A 474 -9.76 -7.17 -8.48
C ASP A 474 -9.84 -6.88 -9.99
N THR A 475 -11.05 -6.85 -10.54
CA THR A 475 -11.33 -6.38 -11.91
C THR A 475 -12.73 -5.79 -11.94
N PHE A 476 -12.86 -4.64 -12.60
CA PHE A 476 -14.12 -3.91 -12.73
C PHE A 476 -14.75 -4.20 -14.09
N TYR A 477 -16.08 -4.25 -14.16
CA TYR A 477 -16.85 -4.55 -15.37
C TYR A 477 -17.94 -3.49 -15.53
N LEU A 478 -18.07 -2.92 -16.73
CA LEU A 478 -19.05 -1.87 -17.03
C LEU A 478 -19.84 -2.22 -18.29
N ASP A 479 -21.16 -2.04 -18.19
CA ASP A 479 -22.05 -1.86 -19.35
C ASP A 479 -21.83 -0.45 -19.90
N CYS A 480 -21.68 -0.33 -21.22
CA CYS A 480 -21.36 0.89 -21.96
C CYS A 480 -22.29 1.10 -23.17
N ILE A 481 -23.47 0.46 -23.21
CA ILE A 481 -24.43 0.57 -24.32
C ILE A 481 -24.82 2.04 -24.62
N ASP A 482 -25.00 2.85 -23.57
CA ASP A 482 -25.25 4.31 -23.66
C ASP A 482 -23.97 5.15 -23.43
N GLY A 483 -22.79 4.50 -23.42
CA GLY A 483 -21.52 5.04 -22.93
C GLY A 483 -21.34 4.80 -21.42
N CYS A 484 -20.11 4.92 -20.95
CA CYS A 484 -19.74 4.63 -19.55
C CYS A 484 -18.58 5.49 -19.07
N ILE A 485 -18.21 5.37 -17.79
CA ILE A 485 -17.17 6.17 -17.14
C ILE A 485 -16.17 5.25 -16.43
N VAL A 486 -14.88 5.48 -16.68
CA VAL A 486 -13.77 4.85 -15.94
C VAL A 486 -13.14 5.92 -15.05
N ASN A 487 -13.11 5.66 -13.74
CA ASN A 487 -12.42 6.51 -12.76
C ASN A 487 -11.01 5.96 -12.51
N VAL A 488 -10.01 6.84 -12.51
CA VAL A 488 -8.62 6.52 -12.15
C VAL A 488 -8.16 7.51 -11.07
N PRO A 489 -8.02 7.07 -9.80
CA PRO A 489 -7.44 7.88 -8.73
C PRO A 489 -6.06 8.45 -9.10
N GLY A 490 -5.73 9.62 -8.57
CA GLY A 490 -4.42 10.23 -8.73
C GLY A 490 -3.43 9.72 -7.70
N ALA A 491 -2.17 9.46 -8.03
CA ALA A 491 -1.71 9.10 -9.36
C ALA A 491 -2.01 7.63 -9.64
N GLY A 492 -2.15 7.25 -10.90
CA GLY A 492 -2.49 5.88 -11.25
C GLY A 492 -2.69 5.64 -12.73
N ALA A 493 -2.78 4.37 -13.10
CA ALA A 493 -3.10 3.95 -14.47
C ALA A 493 -4.26 2.96 -14.48
N ALA A 494 -5.00 2.93 -15.59
CA ALA A 494 -5.96 1.87 -15.88
C ALA A 494 -5.61 1.18 -17.19
N LEU A 495 -5.68 -0.15 -17.19
CA LEU A 495 -5.75 -0.95 -18.41
C LEU A 495 -7.20 -1.38 -18.60
N VAL A 496 -7.76 -1.08 -19.76
CA VAL A 496 -9.14 -1.34 -20.13
C VAL A 496 -9.16 -2.29 -21.32
N ILE A 497 -9.84 -3.43 -21.21
CA ILE A 497 -10.14 -4.34 -22.32
C ILE A 497 -11.57 -4.05 -22.77
N LEU A 498 -11.78 -3.91 -24.09
CA LEU A 498 -13.07 -3.61 -24.69
C LEU A 498 -13.83 -4.91 -25.00
N GLY A 499 -15.14 -4.91 -24.75
CA GLY A 499 -16.02 -6.06 -24.98
C GLY A 499 -16.30 -6.88 -23.71
N GLU A 500 -17.13 -7.93 -23.88
CA GLU A 500 -17.45 -8.88 -22.82
C GLU A 500 -16.26 -9.79 -22.49
N PRO A 501 -16.18 -10.34 -21.26
CA PRO A 501 -15.10 -11.24 -20.88
C PRO A 501 -15.15 -12.55 -21.69
N GLY A 502 -14.24 -12.67 -22.67
CA GLY A 502 -14.15 -13.80 -23.59
C GLY A 502 -14.41 -13.45 -25.07
N ASP A 503 -14.82 -12.22 -25.39
CA ASP A 503 -14.99 -11.74 -26.78
C ASP A 503 -13.65 -11.31 -27.43
N GLY A 504 -12.57 -12.05 -27.17
CA GLY A 504 -11.22 -11.74 -27.64
C GLY A 504 -10.20 -11.80 -26.50
N ASP A 505 -9.53 -10.68 -26.27
CA ASP A 505 -8.57 -10.52 -25.17
C ASP A 505 -9.21 -10.71 -23.79
N SER A 506 -8.39 -11.18 -22.85
CA SER A 506 -8.77 -11.32 -21.44
C SER A 506 -7.56 -11.10 -20.54
N PHE A 507 -7.77 -10.47 -19.38
CA PHE A 507 -6.74 -10.42 -18.35
C PHE A 507 -6.30 -11.82 -17.89
N TYR A 508 -5.06 -11.93 -17.42
CA TYR A 508 -4.58 -13.12 -16.73
C TYR A 508 -5.34 -13.30 -15.40
N TYR A 509 -5.81 -14.52 -15.11
CA TYR A 509 -6.45 -14.88 -13.84
C TYR A 509 -5.84 -16.14 -13.25
N GLY A 510 -5.35 -16.04 -12.02
CA GLY A 510 -4.78 -17.17 -11.28
C GLY A 510 -3.62 -16.78 -10.38
N ASN A 511 -3.04 -17.76 -9.70
CA ASN A 511 -1.81 -17.57 -8.95
C ASN A 511 -0.61 -17.78 -9.88
N SER A 512 0.18 -16.74 -10.12
CA SER A 512 1.43 -16.80 -10.89
C SER A 512 2.66 -17.11 -10.02
N THR A 513 2.48 -17.45 -8.75
CA THR A 513 3.54 -17.87 -7.84
C THR A 513 3.84 -19.36 -8.01
N VAL A 514 5.07 -19.73 -8.37
CA VAL A 514 5.51 -21.12 -8.59
C VAL A 514 6.44 -21.64 -7.50
N LYS A 515 7.13 -20.75 -6.76
CA LYS A 515 8.02 -21.10 -5.65
C LYS A 515 7.47 -20.67 -4.29
N GLY A 516 7.81 -21.43 -3.24
CA GLY A 516 7.52 -21.08 -1.83
C GLY A 516 6.20 -21.59 -1.24
N PHE A 517 5.36 -22.33 -1.97
CA PHE A 517 4.03 -22.77 -1.51
C PHE A 517 3.97 -24.22 -0.99
N GLU A 518 4.73 -24.55 0.05
CA GLU A 518 4.45 -25.69 0.94
C GLU A 518 4.15 -25.16 2.36
N SER A 519 2.96 -25.33 2.94
CA SER A 519 2.28 -26.63 3.06
C SER A 519 0.78 -26.52 3.42
N ILE A 520 -0.11 -26.69 2.43
CA ILE A 520 -1.53 -27.02 2.67
C ILE A 520 -1.97 -28.19 1.77
N ASN A 521 -1.94 -29.40 2.32
CA ASN A 521 -2.67 -30.60 1.88
C ASN A 521 -2.80 -30.88 0.36
N SER A 522 -1.70 -31.24 -0.32
CA SER A 522 -1.71 -31.83 -1.67
C SER A 522 -2.16 -33.32 -1.68
N ALA A 523 -3.19 -33.65 -0.88
CA ALA A 523 -3.67 -35.01 -0.66
C ALA A 523 -4.59 -35.55 -1.78
N GLY A 524 -4.09 -35.59 -3.03
CA GLY A 524 -4.60 -36.51 -4.04
C GLY A 524 -4.99 -35.96 -5.41
N MET A 525 -4.01 -35.63 -6.26
CA MET A 525 -4.23 -35.65 -7.72
C MET A 525 -3.00 -36.20 -8.48
N ARG A 526 -2.75 -37.51 -8.33
CA ARG A 526 -1.59 -38.19 -8.93
C ARG A 526 -1.94 -38.83 -10.27
N THR A 527 -1.63 -38.18 -11.39
CA THR A 527 -1.85 -38.71 -12.75
C THR A 527 -0.58 -38.73 -13.62
N SER A 528 0.35 -39.65 -13.33
CA SER A 528 1.37 -40.05 -14.32
C SER A 528 1.72 -41.54 -14.19
N LYS A 529 2.23 -42.13 -15.27
CA LYS A 529 2.45 -43.58 -15.42
C LYS A 529 3.95 -43.87 -15.49
N ARG A 530 4.49 -44.76 -14.64
CA ARG A 530 5.20 -46.00 -15.08
C ARG A 530 5.96 -46.79 -13.98
N ARG A 531 5.64 -48.10 -13.95
CA ARG A 531 6.57 -49.26 -13.93
C ARG A 531 7.41 -49.57 -12.67
N PHE A 532 7.04 -50.69 -12.02
CA PHE A 532 7.75 -51.36 -10.93
C PHE A 532 9.15 -51.91 -11.26
N LYS A 533 10.07 -51.78 -10.29
CA LYS A 533 10.98 -52.77 -9.65
C LYS A 533 11.56 -52.02 -8.43
N GLY A 534 11.52 -52.43 -7.16
CA GLY A 534 11.46 -53.76 -6.53
C GLY A 534 12.81 -54.02 -5.82
N GLY A 535 12.91 -54.33 -4.52
CA GLY A 535 11.90 -54.40 -3.45
C GLY A 535 12.47 -54.97 -2.13
N GLY A 536 11.72 -54.85 -1.02
CA GLY A 536 12.12 -55.30 0.33
C GLY A 536 12.81 -54.22 1.19
N LEU A 537 12.75 -54.25 2.53
CA LEU A 537 12.01 -55.15 3.44
C LEU A 537 11.75 -54.48 4.83
N TYR A 538 10.76 -54.99 5.56
CA TYR A 538 10.35 -54.80 6.97
C TYR A 538 11.47 -54.53 8.02
N SER A 539 11.26 -53.92 9.21
CA SER A 539 10.10 -53.23 9.85
C SER A 539 10.36 -52.83 11.33
N SER A 540 9.56 -51.91 11.90
CA SER A 540 9.25 -51.78 13.36
C SER A 540 10.41 -51.34 14.29
N ALA A 541 10.21 -50.81 15.52
CA ALA A 541 9.00 -50.59 16.34
C ALA A 541 9.09 -49.25 17.14
N THR A 542 8.24 -49.04 18.16
CA THR A 542 7.90 -47.70 18.70
C THR A 542 7.98 -47.59 20.24
N VAL A 543 7.79 -46.36 20.77
CA VAL A 543 7.23 -45.92 22.08
C VAL A 543 8.15 -45.69 23.33
N THR A 544 8.12 -44.43 23.85
CA THR A 544 8.31 -43.94 25.27
C THR A 544 9.67 -44.10 25.99
N HIS A 545 10.10 -43.28 26.98
CA HIS A 545 9.53 -42.14 27.77
C HIS A 545 10.68 -41.23 28.33
N LEU A 546 10.61 -40.23 29.24
CA LEU A 546 9.62 -39.67 30.22
C LEU A 546 9.87 -38.15 30.52
N ARG A 547 9.60 -37.66 31.75
CA ARG A 547 9.78 -36.30 32.36
C ARG A 547 11.23 -36.11 32.93
N ALA A 548 11.72 -35.00 33.52
CA ALA A 548 11.17 -33.78 34.17
C ALA A 548 12.33 -32.73 34.39
N THR A 549 12.26 -31.47 34.90
CA THR A 549 11.28 -30.35 35.09
C THR A 549 11.99 -29.17 35.84
N ARG A 550 11.54 -27.90 35.69
CA ARG A 550 11.90 -26.67 36.48
C ARG A 550 13.36 -26.13 36.32
N SER A 551 13.74 -24.90 36.71
CA SER A 551 13.18 -23.51 36.70
C SER A 551 14.07 -22.65 37.63
N GLU A 552 14.60 -21.51 37.20
CA GLU A 552 15.44 -20.62 38.05
C GLU A 552 15.09 -19.13 37.92
N SER A 553 15.60 -18.31 38.85
CA SER A 553 15.19 -16.92 39.08
C SER A 553 16.37 -15.97 39.34
N VAL A 554 16.12 -14.66 39.19
CA VAL A 554 17.07 -13.54 39.14
C VAL A 554 17.69 -13.17 40.51
N VAL A 555 18.91 -12.59 40.54
CA VAL A 555 19.27 -11.32 41.25
C VAL A 555 20.78 -10.96 41.19
N HIS A 556 21.03 -9.65 41.12
CA HIS A 556 22.26 -8.86 40.94
C HIS A 556 23.60 -9.28 41.60
N TYR A 557 24.68 -8.73 41.02
CA TYR A 557 26.00 -8.55 41.64
C TYR A 557 26.44 -7.09 41.72
N HIS A 558 27.06 -6.73 42.85
CA HIS A 558 27.83 -5.50 43.04
C HIS A 558 28.92 -5.77 44.07
N PHE A 559 30.20 -5.58 43.75
CA PHE A 559 31.26 -5.19 44.69
C PHE A 559 32.52 -4.71 43.94
N ALA A 560 33.52 -4.20 44.67
CA ALA A 560 34.47 -3.21 44.18
C ALA A 560 35.95 -3.65 44.16
N ARG A 561 36.75 -2.85 43.42
CA ARG A 561 38.22 -2.70 43.41
C ARG A 561 39.06 -3.58 44.35
N SER A 562 40.06 -4.24 43.76
CA SER A 562 41.42 -4.34 44.30
C SER A 562 42.44 -4.12 43.17
N SER A 563 43.72 -3.89 43.49
CA SER A 563 44.74 -3.35 42.60
C SER A 563 46.03 -4.19 42.52
N GLU A 564 46.96 -3.72 41.68
CA GLU A 564 48.41 -4.02 41.62
C GLU A 564 48.91 -5.12 40.65
N ASP A 565 49.80 -4.64 39.76
CA ASP A 565 50.95 -5.24 39.09
C ASP A 565 50.95 -6.69 38.57
N MET A 566 51.09 -6.81 37.24
CA MET A 566 52.24 -7.53 36.69
C MET A 566 52.73 -6.89 35.37
N SER A 567 54.04 -6.74 35.19
CA SER A 567 54.66 -5.98 34.10
C SER A 567 55.26 -6.85 32.99
N VAL A 568 55.21 -6.37 31.74
CA VAL A 568 55.70 -7.06 30.53
C VAL A 568 56.49 -6.05 29.67
N PRO A 569 57.66 -6.41 29.08
CA PRO A 569 58.61 -5.43 28.54
C PRO A 569 58.31 -4.95 27.10
N SER A 570 58.91 -3.80 26.75
CA SER A 570 58.68 -3.06 25.51
C SER A 570 59.63 -3.43 24.36
N SER A 571 59.09 -3.57 23.13
CA SER A 571 59.84 -3.33 21.89
C SER A 571 58.93 -3.17 20.66
N SER A 572 58.85 -1.96 20.08
CA SER A 572 58.43 -1.65 18.68
C SER A 572 58.21 -0.14 18.42
N SER A 573 59.10 0.72 18.92
CA SER A 573 58.96 2.20 18.89
C SER A 573 58.98 2.86 17.50
N SER A 574 58.99 2.11 16.41
CA SER A 574 58.81 2.60 15.04
C SER A 574 57.33 2.73 14.64
N GLY A 575 56.47 1.79 15.05
CA GLY A 575 55.07 1.75 14.64
C GLY A 575 54.23 2.88 15.23
N GLU A 576 54.35 3.11 16.54
CA GLU A 576 53.61 4.18 17.24
C GLU A 576 53.93 5.58 16.71
N ASN A 577 55.18 5.82 16.31
CA ASN A 577 55.59 7.12 15.76
C ASN A 577 55.01 7.36 14.36
N LEU A 578 54.91 6.32 13.52
CA LEU A 578 54.25 6.42 12.22
C LEU A 578 52.73 6.61 12.38
N ALA A 579 52.10 5.89 13.32
CA ALA A 579 50.69 6.04 13.62
C ALA A 579 50.35 7.46 14.14
N LYS A 580 51.14 8.00 15.08
CA LYS A 580 51.00 9.38 15.56
C LYS A 580 51.19 10.41 14.45
N ALA A 581 52.22 10.26 13.61
CA ALA A 581 52.45 11.18 12.48
C ALA A 581 51.28 11.16 11.47
N ARG A 582 50.64 10.00 11.29
CA ARG A 582 49.44 9.86 10.43
C ARG A 582 48.21 10.49 11.09
N LEU A 583 48.00 10.28 12.38
CA LEU A 583 46.90 10.89 13.14
C LEU A 583 47.00 12.42 13.14
N THR A 584 48.15 13.00 13.48
CA THR A 584 48.34 14.46 13.49
C THR A 584 48.20 15.11 12.11
N ARG A 585 48.47 14.37 11.03
CA ARG A 585 48.13 14.82 9.67
C ARG A 585 46.62 14.88 9.46
N VAL A 586 45.88 13.84 9.84
CA VAL A 586 44.41 13.79 9.73
C VAL A 586 43.74 14.85 10.62
N GLU A 587 44.24 15.07 11.84
CA GLU A 587 43.77 16.13 12.74
C GLU A 587 43.96 17.54 12.13
N ALA A 588 45.10 17.78 11.48
CA ALA A 588 45.36 19.03 10.76
C ALA A 588 44.47 19.19 9.51
N GLU A 589 44.16 18.10 8.82
CA GLU A 589 43.30 18.06 7.63
C GLU A 589 41.82 18.31 8.02
N ILE A 590 41.33 17.68 9.09
CA ILE A 590 40.03 17.97 9.72
C ILE A 590 39.95 19.44 10.16
N THR A 591 41.01 19.98 10.78
CA THR A 591 41.06 21.40 11.18
C THR A 591 40.96 22.31 9.96
N SER A 592 41.67 22.00 8.88
CA SER A 592 41.64 22.77 7.63
C SER A 592 40.26 22.72 6.94
N LEU A 593 39.62 21.55 6.91
CA LEU A 593 38.27 21.37 6.36
C LEU A 593 37.21 22.10 7.20
N THR A 594 37.31 22.05 8.53
CA THR A 594 36.44 22.80 9.46
C THR A 594 36.59 24.31 9.23
N GLN A 595 37.82 24.79 9.00
CA GLN A 595 38.08 26.20 8.72
C GLN A 595 37.53 26.63 7.35
N LYS A 596 37.65 25.80 6.31
CA LYS A 596 36.98 26.02 5.01
C LYS A 596 35.45 26.04 5.15
N LEU A 597 34.87 25.12 5.92
CA LEU A 597 33.43 25.06 6.15
C LEU A 597 32.92 26.37 6.79
N ALA A 598 33.66 26.90 7.77
CA ALA A 598 33.35 28.19 8.38
C ALA A 598 33.44 29.36 7.38
N THR A 599 34.45 29.38 6.48
CA THR A 599 34.54 30.39 5.41
C THR A 599 33.36 30.31 4.45
N LEU A 600 33.06 29.13 3.91
CA LEU A 600 31.94 28.92 2.97
C LEU A 600 30.58 29.23 3.62
N THR A 601 30.42 28.92 4.91
CA THR A 601 29.24 29.31 5.71
C THR A 601 29.10 30.83 5.78
N SER A 602 30.20 31.55 6.02
CA SER A 602 30.22 33.02 6.04
C SER A 602 29.93 33.63 4.67
N GLU A 603 30.47 33.07 3.59
CA GLU A 603 30.21 33.52 2.21
C GLU A 603 28.75 33.28 1.82
N ARG A 604 28.17 32.10 2.12
CA ARG A 604 26.74 31.80 1.96
C ARG A 604 25.86 32.82 2.67
N ASP A 605 26.21 33.15 3.92
CA ASP A 605 25.44 34.08 4.75
C ASP A 605 25.67 35.55 4.36
N GLU A 606 26.72 35.85 3.59
CA GLU A 606 26.97 37.15 2.95
C GLU A 606 26.20 37.29 1.63
N LEU A 607 26.18 36.24 0.81
CA LEU A 607 25.38 36.15 -0.42
C LEU A 607 23.89 36.28 -0.12
N ARG A 608 23.37 35.59 0.90
CA ARG A 608 21.98 35.76 1.38
C ARG A 608 21.66 37.18 1.83
N ARG A 609 22.62 37.90 2.42
CA ARG A 609 22.46 39.34 2.77
C ARG A 609 22.48 40.23 1.53
N SER A 610 23.28 39.89 0.52
CA SER A 610 23.30 40.57 -0.78
C SER A 610 21.96 40.41 -1.51
N GLU A 611 21.46 39.18 -1.61
CA GLU A 611 20.18 38.81 -2.20
C GLU A 611 19.00 39.53 -1.52
N ALA A 612 18.93 39.48 -0.18
CA ALA A 612 17.92 40.19 0.60
C ALA A 612 17.92 41.72 0.39
N ASN A 613 19.10 42.32 0.18
CA ASN A 613 19.21 43.74 -0.17
C ASN A 613 18.80 44.02 -1.63
N THR A 614 19.12 43.12 -2.57
CA THR A 614 18.75 43.30 -3.99
C THR A 614 17.23 43.24 -4.18
N LEU A 615 16.55 42.39 -3.40
CA LEU A 615 15.07 42.29 -3.36
C LEU A 615 14.38 43.55 -2.81
N LEU A 616 15.09 44.45 -2.13
CA LEU A 616 14.54 45.71 -1.62
C LEU A 616 14.60 46.87 -2.63
N GLU A 617 15.48 46.82 -3.64
CA GLU A 617 15.65 47.91 -4.63
C GLU A 617 14.72 47.79 -5.85
N VAL A 618 14.00 46.67 -6.03
CA VAL A 618 13.10 46.43 -7.19
C VAL A 618 11.69 47.03 -6.97
N ALA A 619 11.40 47.59 -5.80
CA ALA A 619 10.05 47.91 -5.33
C ALA A 619 9.48 49.30 -5.70
N GLU A 620 9.93 49.96 -6.79
CA GLU A 620 9.35 51.23 -7.26
C GLU A 620 9.03 51.26 -8.78
N PHE A 621 7.82 50.86 -9.15
CA PHE A 621 7.08 51.42 -10.31
C PHE A 621 5.59 51.55 -9.95
N PRO A 622 4.85 52.54 -10.50
CA PRO A 622 3.56 52.95 -9.96
C PRO A 622 2.38 52.12 -10.48
N ALA A 623 1.35 51.96 -9.64
CA ALA A 623 0.10 51.32 -10.01
C ALA A 623 -0.81 52.25 -10.86
N ASP A 624 -1.38 51.70 -11.93
CA ASP A 624 -2.45 52.32 -12.71
C ASP A 624 -3.82 51.74 -12.28
N PRO A 625 -4.76 52.53 -11.73
CA PRO A 625 -5.91 52.00 -10.99
C PRO A 625 -7.18 51.83 -11.86
N ALA A 626 -7.25 50.79 -12.69
CA ALA A 626 -8.47 50.48 -13.45
C ALA A 626 -8.67 49.00 -13.87
N ASP A 627 -9.07 48.13 -12.94
CA ASP A 627 -10.33 47.36 -13.11
C ASP A 627 -10.88 46.88 -11.75
N THR A 628 -12.15 46.46 -11.69
CA THR A 628 -12.86 46.19 -10.41
C THR A 628 -13.81 44.99 -10.43
N ASN A 629 -14.00 44.40 -9.25
CA ASN A 629 -15.07 43.45 -8.88
C ASN A 629 -14.85 41.95 -9.18
N THR A 630 -13.73 41.39 -8.71
CA THR A 630 -13.76 40.06 -8.08
C THR A 630 -13.56 40.21 -6.57
N THR A 631 -14.57 39.88 -5.75
CA THR A 631 -14.45 39.83 -4.28
C THR A 631 -13.63 38.60 -3.88
N THR A 632 -12.31 38.75 -3.84
CA THR A 632 -11.39 37.67 -3.46
C THR A 632 -11.55 37.30 -1.98
N ILE A 633 -11.21 36.06 -1.64
CA ILE A 633 -11.28 35.55 -0.26
C ILE A 633 -10.49 36.42 0.76
N CYS A 634 -9.43 37.08 0.30
CA CYS A 634 -8.64 38.05 1.07
C CYS A 634 -9.39 39.35 1.46
N SER A 635 -10.63 39.54 1.02
CA SER A 635 -11.50 40.66 1.42
C SER A 635 -12.48 40.33 2.55
N LEU A 636 -12.48 39.09 3.04
CA LEU A 636 -13.28 38.68 4.20
C LEU A 636 -12.68 39.24 5.50
N PRO A 637 -13.52 39.60 6.50
CA PRO A 637 -13.08 39.88 7.87
C PRO A 637 -12.29 38.71 8.46
N THR A 638 -11.27 39.04 9.28
CA THR A 638 -10.37 38.06 9.93
C THR A 638 -11.14 36.98 10.68
N GLU A 639 -12.23 37.33 11.35
CA GLU A 639 -13.06 36.43 12.14
C GLU A 639 -13.75 35.35 11.27
N LEU A 640 -14.12 35.71 10.03
CA LEU A 640 -14.68 34.75 9.07
C LEU A 640 -13.58 33.88 8.45
N LEU A 641 -12.39 34.41 8.22
CA LEU A 641 -11.24 33.62 7.78
C LEU A 641 -10.81 32.62 8.87
N GLN A 642 -10.81 33.00 10.14
CA GLN A 642 -10.52 32.11 11.27
C GLN A 642 -11.55 30.98 11.40
N GLU A 643 -12.85 31.27 11.27
CA GLU A 643 -13.89 30.24 11.24
C GLU A 643 -13.73 29.30 10.02
N ILE A 644 -13.43 29.83 8.82
CA ILE A 644 -13.13 29.01 7.63
C ILE A 644 -11.92 28.10 7.89
N PHE A 645 -10.83 28.67 8.41
CA PHE A 645 -9.61 27.92 8.74
C PHE A 645 -9.89 26.80 9.74
N TYR A 646 -10.72 27.06 10.76
CA TYR A 646 -11.14 26.06 11.73
C TYR A 646 -11.99 24.95 11.10
N ARG A 647 -12.84 25.26 10.11
CA ARG A 647 -13.61 24.26 9.33
C ARG A 647 -12.74 23.47 8.33
N CYS A 648 -11.57 23.98 7.95
CA CYS A 648 -10.59 23.27 7.12
C CYS A 648 -9.72 22.28 7.89
N LEU A 649 -9.74 22.28 9.23
CA LEU A 649 -8.97 21.33 10.04
C LEU A 649 -9.51 19.91 9.86
N ARG A 650 -8.60 18.95 9.65
CA ARG A 650 -8.90 17.52 9.86
C ARG A 650 -9.18 17.26 11.34
N ARG A 651 -9.97 16.22 11.64
CA ARG A 651 -10.40 15.86 13.02
C ARG A 651 -9.22 15.61 13.97
N HIS A 652 -8.07 15.21 13.42
CA HIS A 652 -6.80 14.97 14.09
C HIS A 652 -5.67 15.39 13.14
N PRO A 653 -5.27 16.68 13.10
CA PRO A 653 -4.29 17.18 12.12
C PRO A 653 -2.86 16.75 12.49
N VAL A 654 -2.03 16.43 11.50
CA VAL A 654 -0.60 16.08 11.70
C VAL A 654 0.33 17.30 11.54
N MET A 655 1.59 17.16 11.95
CA MET A 655 2.64 18.16 11.72
C MET A 655 3.18 18.14 10.28
N ASP A 656 2.29 18.21 9.29
CA ASP A 656 2.63 18.21 7.86
C ASP A 656 2.45 19.62 7.26
N ALA A 657 3.38 20.05 6.42
CA ALA A 657 3.28 21.29 5.66
C ALA A 657 2.12 21.29 4.64
N ALA A 658 1.62 20.11 4.25
CA ALA A 658 0.45 19.91 3.41
C ALA A 658 -0.89 19.89 4.19
N GLU A 659 -0.90 19.86 5.52
CA GLU A 659 -2.13 19.90 6.32
C GLU A 659 -2.39 21.25 7.03
N PRO A 660 -3.65 21.71 7.13
CA PRO A 660 -4.04 22.75 8.07
C PRO A 660 -3.75 22.37 9.53
N PRO A 661 -3.19 23.27 10.37
CA PRO A 661 -3.03 24.70 10.14
C PRO A 661 -1.76 25.12 9.35
N LEU A 662 -0.75 24.26 9.25
CA LEU A 662 0.53 24.62 8.63
C LEU A 662 0.40 25.03 7.16
N LEU A 663 -0.43 24.32 6.38
CA LEU A 663 -0.77 24.66 5.00
C LEU A 663 -1.34 26.09 4.88
N LEU A 664 -2.25 26.47 5.78
CA LEU A 664 -2.89 27.80 5.77
C LEU A 664 -1.85 28.90 5.99
N GLY A 665 -0.86 28.64 6.84
CA GLY A 665 0.31 29.49 7.02
C GLY A 665 1.25 29.59 5.81
N ARG A 666 1.09 28.76 4.77
CA ARG A 666 1.93 28.78 3.56
C ARG A 666 1.30 29.57 2.40
N VAL A 667 -0.02 29.76 2.37
CA VAL A 667 -0.75 30.40 1.25
C VAL A 667 -0.33 31.85 1.00
N CYS A 668 -0.34 32.72 2.02
CA CYS A 668 0.14 34.10 1.90
C CYS A 668 0.53 34.69 3.27
N SER A 669 1.17 35.86 3.27
CA SER A 669 1.59 36.55 4.51
C SER A 669 0.41 36.89 5.44
N SER A 670 -0.71 37.36 4.90
CA SER A 670 -1.92 37.64 5.67
C SER A 670 -2.48 36.37 6.31
N TRP A 671 -2.61 35.27 5.57
CA TRP A 671 -3.11 34.00 6.09
C TRP A 671 -2.16 33.41 7.14
N ARG A 672 -0.84 33.56 6.97
CA ARG A 672 0.15 33.24 8.00
C ARG A 672 -0.05 34.03 9.28
N THR A 673 -0.23 35.35 9.20
CA THR A 673 -0.54 36.18 10.37
C THR A 673 -1.83 35.72 11.06
N ILE A 674 -2.90 35.46 10.31
CA ILE A 674 -4.20 35.03 10.86
C ILE A 674 -4.08 33.64 11.52
N SER A 675 -3.38 32.69 10.89
CA SER A 675 -3.23 31.32 11.41
C SER A 675 -2.32 31.24 12.65
N LEU A 676 -1.35 32.17 12.80
CA LEU A 676 -0.52 32.30 14.00
C LEU A 676 -1.21 33.11 15.11
N GLN A 677 -2.24 33.91 14.77
CA GLN A 677 -3.05 34.68 15.72
C GLN A 677 -4.35 33.97 16.14
N ALA A 678 -4.51 32.69 15.80
CA ALA A 678 -5.65 31.86 16.16
C ALA A 678 -5.20 30.55 16.86
N PRO A 679 -4.85 30.58 18.16
CA PRO A 679 -4.42 29.41 18.93
C PRO A 679 -5.40 28.23 18.88
N GLU A 680 -6.69 28.50 18.66
CA GLU A 680 -7.75 27.50 18.48
C GLU A 680 -7.45 26.53 17.34
N LEU A 681 -6.73 26.96 16.29
CA LEU A 681 -6.34 26.11 15.16
C LEU A 681 -5.28 25.06 15.55
N TRP A 682 -4.54 25.30 16.63
CA TRP A 682 -3.47 24.44 17.13
C TRP A 682 -3.94 23.54 18.29
N SER A 683 -5.22 23.65 18.69
CA SER A 683 -5.86 22.94 19.81
C SER A 683 -5.94 21.42 19.67
N SER A 684 -5.59 20.86 18.53
CA SER A 684 -5.62 19.43 18.25
C SER A 684 -4.37 19.01 17.49
N LEU A 685 -3.85 17.80 17.76
CA LEU A 685 -2.63 17.29 17.14
C LEU A 685 -2.61 15.76 17.12
N HIS A 686 -2.21 15.18 15.99
CA HIS A 686 -1.91 13.76 15.82
C HIS A 686 -0.40 13.54 15.63
N LEU A 687 0.17 12.62 16.39
CA LEU A 687 1.56 12.17 16.30
C LEU A 687 1.58 10.71 15.86
N VAL A 688 2.34 10.42 14.80
CA VAL A 688 2.60 9.05 14.34
C VAL A 688 4.08 8.74 14.51
N ILE A 689 4.38 7.59 15.09
CA ILE A 689 5.72 7.00 15.20
C ILE A 689 5.76 5.80 14.24
N PRO A 690 6.04 6.01 12.94
CA PRO A 690 6.10 4.92 11.95
C PRO A 690 7.24 3.94 12.24
N ARG A 691 7.10 2.70 11.74
CA ARG A 691 8.11 1.63 11.88
C ARG A 691 9.48 2.00 11.30
N SER A 692 9.53 2.92 10.33
CA SER A 692 10.71 3.25 9.54
C SER A 692 11.65 4.31 10.13
N ILE A 693 11.34 4.96 11.26
CA ILE A 693 12.27 5.96 11.84
C ILE A 693 13.59 5.26 12.25
N PRO A 694 14.77 5.77 11.80
CA PRO A 694 16.08 5.27 12.22
C PRO A 694 16.35 5.45 13.72
N TYR A 695 17.35 4.73 14.24
CA TYR A 695 17.79 4.87 15.65
C TYR A 695 18.29 6.29 15.96
N PRO A 696 18.13 6.80 17.20
CA PRO A 696 18.46 8.20 17.52
C PRO A 696 19.95 8.51 17.37
N ASP A 697 20.81 7.52 17.61
CA ASP A 697 22.27 7.63 17.41
C ASP A 697 22.67 7.71 15.93
N SER A 698 21.78 7.28 15.01
CA SER A 698 22.02 7.32 13.56
C SER A 698 21.51 8.59 12.88
N GLN A 699 20.47 9.24 13.42
CA GLN A 699 19.92 10.51 12.93
C GLN A 699 19.41 11.39 14.09
N PRO A 700 20.30 11.89 14.98
CA PRO A 700 19.87 12.66 16.16
C PRO A 700 19.17 13.97 15.78
N GLU A 701 19.55 14.57 14.64
CA GLU A 701 18.96 15.80 14.11
C GLU A 701 17.47 15.64 13.76
N LEU A 702 17.04 14.46 13.30
CA LEU A 702 15.63 14.20 12.97
C LEU A 702 14.76 14.23 14.24
N TYR A 703 15.22 13.60 15.31
CA TYR A 703 14.52 13.61 16.60
C TYR A 703 14.46 15.01 17.21
N GLU A 704 15.53 15.80 17.08
CA GLU A 704 15.54 17.18 17.57
C GLU A 704 14.65 18.11 16.71
N GLN A 705 14.54 17.87 15.40
CA GLN A 705 13.56 18.55 14.54
C GLN A 705 12.11 18.20 14.94
N MET A 706 11.81 16.92 15.18
CA MET A 706 10.48 16.49 15.65
C MET A 706 10.11 17.14 17.00
N ARG A 707 11.08 17.23 17.92
CA ARG A 707 10.91 17.91 19.21
C ARG A 707 10.69 19.42 19.02
N THR A 708 11.49 20.06 18.19
CA THR A 708 11.37 21.50 17.86
C THR A 708 10.00 21.81 17.27
N GLY A 709 9.50 20.98 16.35
CA GLY A 709 8.16 21.11 15.77
C GLY A 709 7.04 20.95 16.81
N PHE A 710 7.18 19.98 17.72
CA PHE A 710 6.22 19.78 18.81
C PHE A 710 6.22 20.94 19.82
N GLU A 711 7.39 21.45 20.20
CA GLU A 711 7.51 22.62 21.07
C GLU A 711 6.94 23.88 20.40
N TYR A 712 7.21 24.10 19.11
CA TYR A 712 6.63 25.20 18.34
C TYR A 712 5.09 25.11 18.26
N TRP A 713 4.52 23.92 18.05
CA TRP A 713 3.07 23.70 18.08
C TRP A 713 2.49 24.03 19.45
N LEU A 714 3.18 23.62 20.53
CA LEU A 714 2.83 23.94 21.90
C LEU A 714 3.02 25.43 22.26
N GLU A 715 3.84 26.18 21.54
CA GLU A 715 3.93 27.64 21.64
C GLU A 715 2.74 28.31 20.96
N GLN A 716 2.37 27.89 19.73
CA GLN A 716 1.22 28.49 19.01
C GLN A 716 -0.13 28.20 19.69
N LEU A 717 -0.24 27.04 20.36
CA LEU A 717 -1.36 26.71 21.25
C LEU A 717 -1.47 27.66 22.46
N GLY A 718 -0.33 28.19 22.93
CA GLY A 718 -0.24 28.96 24.17
C GLY A 718 -0.83 28.21 25.37
N THR A 719 -1.82 28.83 26.03
CA THR A 719 -2.48 28.31 27.23
C THR A 719 -3.77 27.53 26.96
N LEU A 720 -4.16 27.31 25.69
CA LEU A 720 -5.37 26.54 25.39
C LEU A 720 -5.21 25.04 25.69
N PRO A 721 -6.32 24.32 25.94
CA PRO A 721 -6.29 22.87 26.10
C PRO A 721 -6.01 22.14 24.78
N LEU A 722 -5.33 21.00 24.87
CA LEU A 722 -4.86 20.18 23.75
C LEU A 722 -5.66 18.87 23.61
N ASN A 723 -6.12 18.57 22.39
CA ASN A 723 -6.59 17.25 21.98
C ASN A 723 -5.41 16.49 21.33
N LEU A 724 -4.69 15.69 22.12
CA LEU A 724 -3.53 14.94 21.65
C LEU A 724 -3.95 13.51 21.25
N SER A 725 -3.56 13.10 20.05
CA SER A 725 -3.57 11.70 19.65
C SER A 725 -2.15 11.24 19.31
N LEU A 726 -1.74 10.07 19.81
CA LEU A 726 -0.43 9.48 19.55
C LEU A 726 -0.61 8.02 19.10
N ARG A 727 0.05 7.65 18.00
CA ARG A 727 0.07 6.27 17.50
C ARG A 727 1.50 5.81 17.23
N SER A 728 1.89 4.68 17.81
CA SER A 728 3.07 3.90 17.40
C SER A 728 2.62 2.59 16.80
N GLU A 729 3.28 2.16 15.73
CA GLU A 729 3.14 0.81 15.22
C GLU A 729 3.99 -0.19 16.02
N GLU A 730 3.73 -1.47 15.79
CA GLU A 730 4.42 -2.63 16.38
C GLU A 730 5.87 -2.71 15.87
N ARG A 731 6.82 -2.85 16.80
CA ARG A 731 8.28 -2.92 16.57
C ARG A 731 8.87 -4.09 17.36
N ARG A 732 10.14 -4.45 17.11
CA ARG A 732 10.81 -5.54 17.85
C ARG A 732 11.12 -5.13 19.30
N GLU A 733 11.26 -6.13 20.18
CA GLU A 733 11.46 -5.94 21.63
C GLU A 733 12.70 -5.10 21.99
N ASP A 734 13.73 -5.11 21.15
CA ASP A 734 14.97 -4.33 21.30
C ASP A 734 14.81 -2.84 20.95
N GLU A 735 13.81 -2.47 20.16
CA GLU A 735 13.51 -1.06 19.81
C GLU A 735 12.62 -0.36 20.87
N SER A 736 12.11 -1.13 21.85
CA SER A 736 11.08 -0.70 22.81
C SER A 736 11.43 0.55 23.61
N GLN A 737 12.66 0.62 24.13
CA GLN A 737 13.06 1.66 25.09
C GLN A 737 13.21 3.05 24.43
N MET A 738 13.48 3.08 23.12
CA MET A 738 13.46 4.32 22.33
C MET A 738 12.05 4.90 22.26
N VAL A 739 11.06 4.09 21.85
CA VAL A 739 9.66 4.51 21.70
C VAL A 739 9.11 5.03 23.03
N TYR A 740 9.38 4.32 24.13
CA TYR A 740 9.06 4.75 25.49
C TYR A 740 9.59 6.16 25.79
N SER A 741 10.87 6.41 25.54
CA SER A 741 11.52 7.70 25.87
C SER A 741 10.91 8.90 25.14
N GLN A 742 10.46 8.73 23.89
CA GLN A 742 9.85 9.82 23.12
C GLN A 742 8.39 10.07 23.54
N ILE A 743 7.62 9.02 23.86
CA ILE A 743 6.28 9.18 24.43
C ILE A 743 6.36 9.87 25.80
N GLN A 744 7.32 9.46 26.65
CA GLN A 744 7.57 10.08 27.95
C GLN A 744 7.86 11.58 27.81
N TRP A 745 8.77 11.97 26.90
CA TRP A 745 9.09 13.37 26.63
C TRP A 745 7.87 14.17 26.14
N VAL A 746 7.07 13.61 25.21
CA VAL A 746 5.82 14.22 24.74
C VAL A 746 4.85 14.43 25.91
N PHE A 747 4.76 13.47 26.82
CA PHE A 747 3.89 13.54 28.00
C PHE A 747 4.37 14.60 28.99
N GLU A 748 5.65 14.62 29.36
CA GLU A 748 6.25 15.64 30.23
C GLU A 748 5.98 17.07 29.74
N LYS A 749 6.04 17.30 28.42
CA LYS A 749 5.85 18.61 27.77
C LYS A 749 4.38 19.04 27.60
N SER A 750 3.42 18.10 27.58
CA SER A 750 2.02 18.39 27.22
C SER A 750 0.97 18.03 28.28
N ARG A 751 1.29 17.19 29.28
CA ARG A 751 0.32 16.60 30.22
C ARG A 751 -0.61 17.58 30.95
N THR A 752 -0.12 18.77 31.27
CA THR A 752 -0.88 19.81 31.99
C THR A 752 -1.92 20.52 31.11
N ARG A 753 -1.91 20.31 29.79
CA ARG A 753 -2.85 20.89 28.82
C ARG A 753 -3.84 19.88 28.23
N TRP A 754 -3.70 18.58 28.48
CA TRP A 754 -4.57 17.57 27.85
C TRP A 754 -6.05 17.78 28.19
N LYS A 755 -6.87 17.89 27.14
CA LYS A 755 -8.34 17.85 27.21
C LYS A 755 -8.88 16.53 26.71
N HIS A 756 -8.36 16.05 25.59
CA HIS A 756 -8.64 14.73 25.05
C HIS A 756 -7.29 14.06 24.76
N LEU A 757 -7.10 12.83 25.23
CA LEU A 757 -5.88 12.05 25.01
C LEU A 757 -6.24 10.70 24.39
N ALA A 758 -5.70 10.37 23.23
CA ALA A 758 -5.92 9.08 22.54
C ALA A 758 -4.58 8.43 22.17
N VAL A 759 -4.21 7.31 22.79
CA VAL A 759 -2.87 6.71 22.68
C VAL A 759 -2.94 5.24 22.29
N TYR A 760 -2.35 4.91 21.15
CA TYR A 760 -2.29 3.56 20.57
C TYR A 760 -0.83 3.15 20.35
N VAL A 761 -0.29 2.28 21.19
CA VAL A 761 1.16 1.95 21.23
C VAL A 761 1.38 0.45 21.48
N PRO A 762 2.57 -0.12 21.23
CA PRO A 762 2.85 -1.49 21.66
C PRO A 762 2.63 -1.64 23.17
N SER A 763 2.09 -2.77 23.61
CA SER A 763 1.68 -3.02 25.01
C SER A 763 2.77 -2.70 26.05
N PHE A 764 4.03 -3.07 25.77
CA PHE A 764 5.18 -2.74 26.63
C PHE A 764 5.38 -1.22 26.83
N SER A 765 4.92 -0.39 25.90
CA SER A 765 5.00 1.08 25.99
C SER A 765 3.94 1.67 26.90
N LEU A 766 2.92 0.91 27.33
CA LEU A 766 1.92 1.40 28.29
C LEU A 766 2.54 1.76 29.65
N GLY A 767 3.73 1.24 29.98
CA GLY A 767 4.43 1.58 31.23
C GLY A 767 4.69 3.08 31.41
N VAL A 768 4.72 3.86 30.32
CA VAL A 768 4.87 5.33 30.35
C VAL A 768 3.74 6.04 31.12
N PHE A 769 2.60 5.38 31.33
CA PHE A 769 1.50 5.87 32.17
C PHE A 769 1.71 5.61 33.67
N PHE A 770 2.62 4.71 34.06
CA PHE A 770 3.00 4.48 35.45
C PHE A 770 3.92 5.60 35.98
N ASP A 771 4.77 6.16 35.11
CA ASP A 771 5.67 7.28 35.41
C ASP A 771 4.95 8.66 35.49
N LEU A 772 3.66 8.71 35.18
CA LEU A 772 2.86 9.94 35.33
C LEU A 772 2.60 10.24 36.82
N PRO A 773 2.98 11.44 37.34
CA PRO A 773 2.88 11.70 38.77
C PRO A 773 1.44 11.67 39.27
N ALA A 774 1.19 10.86 40.30
CA ALA A 774 -0.12 10.70 40.94
C ALA A 774 -0.52 11.88 41.87
N ASP A 775 0.37 12.85 42.08
CA ASP A 775 0.12 14.11 42.79
C ASP A 775 -0.14 15.31 41.86
N GLN A 776 0.05 15.13 40.54
CA GLN A 776 -0.22 16.14 39.52
C GLN A 776 -1.73 16.30 39.30
N GLN A 777 -2.19 17.56 39.19
CA GLN A 777 -3.54 17.87 38.70
C GLN A 777 -3.59 17.85 37.17
N TYR A 778 -4.64 17.23 36.63
CA TYR A 778 -4.95 17.13 35.20
C TYR A 778 -6.36 17.72 34.94
N ASP A 779 -6.63 18.90 35.51
CA ASP A 779 -7.95 19.55 35.55
C ASP A 779 -8.68 19.67 34.21
N LEU A 780 -7.95 19.71 33.09
CA LEU A 780 -8.51 19.90 31.75
C LEU A 780 -9.00 18.60 31.10
N LEU A 781 -8.60 17.42 31.61
CA LEU A 781 -8.81 16.14 30.94
C LEU A 781 -10.27 15.69 31.00
N GLU A 782 -10.99 15.84 29.89
CA GLU A 782 -12.40 15.43 29.72
C GLU A 782 -12.55 14.00 29.20
N SER A 783 -11.56 13.48 28.47
CA SER A 783 -11.57 12.09 27.99
C SER A 783 -10.21 11.48 27.71
N ILE A 784 -10.09 10.19 27.99
CA ILE A 784 -8.92 9.37 27.67
C ILE A 784 -9.33 8.13 26.86
N GLU A 785 -8.49 7.75 25.91
CA GLU A 785 -8.59 6.55 25.08
C GLU A 785 -7.22 5.88 24.99
N LEU A 786 -7.11 4.64 25.45
CA LEU A 786 -5.86 3.89 25.50
C LEU A 786 -6.03 2.54 24.79
N GLY A 787 -5.07 2.15 23.96
CA GLY A 787 -5.09 0.84 23.34
C GLY A 787 -3.72 0.33 22.90
N THR A 788 -3.64 -0.96 22.58
CA THR A 788 -2.39 -1.55 22.05
C THR A 788 -2.41 -1.74 20.54
N SER A 789 -1.22 -1.68 19.91
CA SER A 789 -1.01 -1.80 18.46
C SER A 789 -0.45 -3.15 18.00
N ASP A 790 -0.19 -4.06 18.93
CA ASP A 790 0.31 -5.42 18.73
C ASP A 790 -0.85 -6.43 18.69
N TYR A 791 -0.94 -7.22 17.60
CA TYR A 791 -2.13 -8.04 17.28
C TYR A 791 -1.96 -9.54 17.54
N HIS A 792 -0.75 -10.01 17.85
CA HIS A 792 -0.41 -11.45 17.79
C HIS A 792 0.30 -12.01 19.04
N THR A 793 0.72 -11.15 19.97
CA THR A 793 1.48 -11.50 21.17
C THR A 793 0.55 -11.61 22.39
N PRO A 794 0.34 -12.81 22.98
CA PRO A 794 -0.44 -12.97 24.20
C PRO A 794 0.39 -12.47 25.40
N PHE A 795 0.17 -11.23 25.81
CA PHE A 795 1.03 -10.56 26.78
C PHE A 795 0.87 -11.05 28.22
N GLN A 796 1.98 -10.93 28.96
CA GLN A 796 2.19 -11.41 30.32
C GLN A 796 1.83 -10.35 31.39
N PHE A 797 1.09 -9.31 31.02
CA PHE A 797 0.74 -8.19 31.88
C PHE A 797 -0.60 -8.44 32.61
N GLU A 798 -0.54 -9.25 33.67
CA GLU A 798 -1.60 -9.31 34.67
C GLU A 798 -1.75 -7.93 35.35
N HIS A 799 -2.94 -7.34 35.26
CA HIS A 799 -3.40 -6.13 35.97
C HIS A 799 -2.57 -4.84 35.74
N ILE A 800 -2.96 -4.05 34.74
CA ILE A 800 -2.37 -2.73 34.48
C ILE A 800 -3.09 -1.65 35.32
N GLU A 801 -2.36 -1.00 36.24
CA GLU A 801 -2.84 0.16 37.03
C GLU A 801 -2.56 1.50 36.34
N PHE A 802 -3.35 2.54 36.65
CA PHE A 802 -3.14 3.90 36.13
C PHE A 802 -3.19 4.93 37.28
N PRO A 803 -2.09 5.13 38.05
CA PRO A 803 -2.11 5.90 39.29
C PRO A 803 -2.57 7.37 39.14
N PHE A 804 -2.36 7.98 37.97
CA PHE A 804 -2.80 9.35 37.69
C PHE A 804 -4.31 9.48 37.40
N LEU A 805 -5.05 8.37 37.19
CA LEU A 805 -6.49 8.36 36.96
C LEU A 805 -7.23 8.20 38.29
N SER A 806 -7.58 9.33 38.93
CA SER A 806 -8.38 9.38 40.15
C SER A 806 -9.37 10.53 40.15
N THR A 807 -10.36 10.47 41.04
CA THR A 807 -11.30 11.58 41.31
C THR A 807 -10.59 12.87 41.77
N ALA A 808 -9.43 12.73 42.42
CA ALA A 808 -8.66 13.84 42.97
C ALA A 808 -7.69 14.49 41.96
N THR A 809 -7.30 13.78 40.91
CA THR A 809 -6.31 14.22 39.89
C THR A 809 -6.94 14.50 38.53
N THR A 810 -8.05 13.84 38.20
CA THR A 810 -8.79 13.97 36.92
C THR A 810 -10.27 14.36 37.13
N PRO A 811 -10.57 15.46 37.86
CA PRO A 811 -11.92 15.78 38.32
C PRO A 811 -12.93 16.02 37.19
N ASN A 812 -12.46 16.37 35.98
CA ASN A 812 -13.28 16.64 34.80
C ASN A 812 -13.36 15.47 33.81
N LEU A 813 -12.77 14.30 34.10
CA LEU A 813 -12.84 13.14 33.21
C LEU A 813 -14.29 12.61 33.13
N ARG A 814 -14.84 12.50 31.92
CA ARG A 814 -16.22 12.04 31.67
C ARG A 814 -16.33 10.90 30.67
N ARG A 815 -15.27 10.59 29.91
CA ARG A 815 -15.25 9.51 28.91
C ARG A 815 -13.96 8.70 29.01
N ILE A 816 -14.07 7.37 29.04
CA ILE A 816 -12.94 6.44 29.06
C ILE A 816 -13.13 5.41 27.93
N SER A 817 -12.06 5.16 27.17
CA SER A 817 -11.98 4.10 26.17
C SER A 817 -10.73 3.25 26.41
N PHE A 818 -10.89 1.92 26.40
CA PHE A 818 -9.81 0.94 26.57
C PHE A 818 -9.90 -0.11 25.46
N ASP A 819 -8.77 -0.50 24.87
CA ASP A 819 -8.72 -1.36 23.68
C ASP A 819 -7.52 -2.34 23.69
N SER A 820 -7.73 -3.60 23.33
CA SER A 820 -6.74 -4.71 23.37
C SER A 820 -6.19 -5.17 24.75
N PHE A 821 -6.23 -4.36 25.83
CA PHE A 821 -5.59 -4.72 27.12
C PHE A 821 -6.47 -4.52 28.36
N SER A 822 -6.16 -5.25 29.46
CA SER A 822 -6.99 -5.33 30.68
C SER A 822 -6.50 -4.41 31.82
N PRO A 823 -7.08 -3.21 32.01
CA PRO A 823 -6.88 -2.42 33.23
C PRO A 823 -7.57 -3.06 34.44
N ASP A 824 -7.01 -2.93 35.66
CA ASP A 824 -7.76 -3.34 36.86
C ASP A 824 -8.73 -2.25 37.33
N LEU A 825 -9.95 -2.31 36.79
CA LEU A 825 -11.05 -1.40 37.14
C LEU A 825 -11.74 -1.75 38.47
N ARG A 826 -11.35 -2.88 39.10
CA ARG A 826 -11.97 -3.40 40.34
C ARG A 826 -11.40 -2.75 41.61
N THR A 827 -10.16 -2.24 41.56
CA THR A 827 -9.42 -1.78 42.74
C THR A 827 -8.87 -0.35 42.60
N GLY A 828 -8.06 0.09 43.56
CA GLY A 828 -7.44 1.42 43.57
C GLY A 828 -8.47 2.56 43.53
N SER A 829 -8.18 3.60 42.74
CA SER A 829 -9.03 4.78 42.58
C SER A 829 -10.15 4.61 41.54
N PHE A 830 -10.16 3.52 40.77
CA PHE A 830 -11.10 3.35 39.65
C PHE A 830 -12.58 3.31 40.07
N PRO A 831 -13.01 2.59 41.12
CA PRO A 831 -14.41 2.56 41.52
C PRO A 831 -15.01 3.94 41.85
N GLU A 832 -14.23 4.86 42.43
CA GLU A 832 -14.68 6.23 42.66
C GLU A 832 -14.66 7.06 41.37
N LEU A 833 -13.64 6.88 40.51
CA LEU A 833 -13.52 7.59 39.24
C LEU A 833 -14.68 7.24 38.28
N LEU A 834 -15.02 5.96 38.19
CA LEU A 834 -16.09 5.42 37.35
C LEU A 834 -17.45 6.05 37.67
N ALA A 835 -17.70 6.46 38.91
CA ALA A 835 -18.92 7.16 39.29
C ALA A 835 -19.11 8.50 38.55
N ASN A 836 -18.03 9.16 38.12
CA ASN A 836 -18.07 10.40 37.34
C ASN A 836 -18.15 10.16 35.82
N ILE A 837 -18.05 8.92 35.33
CA ILE A 837 -17.97 8.61 33.91
C ILE A 837 -19.35 8.53 33.27
N THR A 838 -19.48 9.24 32.14
CA THR A 838 -20.71 9.33 31.32
C THR A 838 -20.62 8.51 30.04
N SER A 839 -19.41 8.15 29.59
CA SER A 839 -19.18 7.27 28.44
C SER A 839 -18.08 6.26 28.75
N LEU A 840 -18.39 4.98 28.68
CA LEU A 840 -17.43 3.88 28.86
C LEU A 840 -17.39 3.03 27.59
N THR A 841 -16.19 2.85 27.03
CA THR A 841 -15.93 2.03 25.84
C THR A 841 -14.86 1.00 26.17
N LEU A 842 -15.19 -0.28 26.05
CA LEU A 842 -14.27 -1.40 26.21
C LEU A 842 -14.22 -2.14 24.88
N GLN A 843 -13.03 -2.32 24.30
CA GLN A 843 -12.82 -2.91 22.98
C GLN A 843 -11.73 -3.99 22.99
N ARG A 844 -11.86 -4.95 22.06
CA ARG A 844 -11.02 -6.15 21.93
C ARG A 844 -10.72 -6.85 23.27
N CYS A 845 -11.78 -7.11 24.03
CA CYS A 845 -11.68 -7.69 25.38
C CYS A 845 -11.39 -9.21 25.43
N GLU A 846 -11.06 -9.84 24.29
CA GLU A 846 -10.73 -11.28 24.20
C GLU A 846 -9.50 -11.76 25.00
N HIS A 847 -8.72 -10.83 25.54
CA HIS A 847 -7.54 -11.08 26.37
C HIS A 847 -7.66 -10.49 27.80
N TRP A 848 -8.88 -10.16 28.24
CA TRP A 848 -9.11 -9.50 29.53
C TRP A 848 -9.47 -10.47 30.65
N ASP A 849 -8.87 -10.26 31.82
CA ASP A 849 -9.16 -10.96 33.08
C ASP A 849 -10.32 -10.29 33.82
N ILE A 850 -11.50 -10.31 33.21
CA ILE A 850 -12.74 -9.78 33.79
C ILE A 850 -13.90 -10.72 33.40
N ASN A 851 -14.54 -11.34 34.38
CA ASN A 851 -15.74 -12.15 34.15
C ASN A 851 -17.03 -11.32 34.19
N THR A 852 -18.17 -11.93 33.86
CA THR A 852 -19.47 -11.22 33.77
C THR A 852 -19.93 -10.61 35.10
N PRO A 853 -19.91 -11.31 36.25
CA PRO A 853 -20.07 -10.69 37.57
C PRO A 853 -19.18 -9.47 37.84
N GLU A 854 -17.91 -9.49 37.43
CA GLU A 854 -16.99 -8.37 37.64
C GLU A 854 -17.31 -7.19 36.71
N MET A 855 -17.69 -7.46 35.45
CA MET A 855 -18.24 -6.45 34.54
C MET A 855 -19.48 -5.77 35.14
N LEU A 856 -20.33 -6.52 35.86
CA LEU A 856 -21.49 -5.97 36.57
C LEU A 856 -21.09 -5.12 37.79
N VAL A 857 -20.00 -5.43 38.49
CA VAL A 857 -19.43 -4.58 39.55
C VAL A 857 -18.90 -3.27 38.96
N ILE A 858 -18.14 -3.34 37.86
CA ILE A 858 -17.58 -2.18 37.16
C ILE A 858 -18.69 -1.26 36.65
N LEU A 859 -19.72 -1.82 36.00
CA LEU A 859 -20.90 -1.06 35.57
C LEU A 859 -21.71 -0.54 36.77
N GLY A 860 -21.78 -1.29 37.87
CA GLY A 860 -22.40 -0.84 39.12
C GLY A 860 -21.75 0.41 39.73
N ALA A 861 -20.43 0.58 39.54
CA ALA A 861 -19.73 1.81 39.93
C ALA A 861 -20.04 3.00 39.00
N CYS A 862 -20.40 2.76 37.73
CA CYS A 862 -20.65 3.77 36.71
C CYS A 862 -22.02 4.48 36.86
N THR A 863 -22.28 5.10 38.02
CA THR A 863 -23.59 5.65 38.39
C THR A 863 -24.12 6.76 37.47
N ASN A 864 -23.24 7.52 36.78
CA ASN A 864 -23.60 8.58 35.84
C ASN A 864 -23.50 8.17 34.35
N LEU A 865 -23.43 6.87 34.04
CA LEU A 865 -23.21 6.38 32.68
C LEU A 865 -24.38 6.68 31.74
N ILE A 866 -24.09 7.33 30.61
CA ILE A 866 -25.06 7.69 29.55
C ILE A 866 -24.84 6.84 28.30
N HIS A 867 -23.58 6.54 27.97
CA HIS A 867 -23.18 5.73 26.82
C HIS A 867 -22.27 4.58 27.26
N CYS A 868 -22.56 3.36 26.79
CA CYS A 868 -21.76 2.17 27.04
C CYS A 868 -21.51 1.41 25.74
N ARG A 869 -20.26 1.01 25.49
CA ARG A 869 -19.87 0.05 24.45
C ARG A 869 -18.97 -1.02 25.06
N ILE A 870 -19.28 -2.29 24.78
CA ILE A 870 -18.43 -3.44 25.13
C ILE A 870 -18.23 -4.28 23.86
N SER A 871 -16.98 -4.65 23.55
CA SER A 871 -16.62 -5.51 22.40
C SER A 871 -15.59 -6.56 22.79
N THR A 872 -15.87 -7.84 22.53
CA THR A 872 -15.05 -9.00 22.95
C THR A 872 -15.11 -10.14 21.93
N SER A 873 -14.32 -11.20 22.11
CA SER A 873 -14.48 -12.45 21.34
C SER A 873 -14.58 -13.69 22.24
N GLU A 874 -15.11 -14.78 21.69
CA GLU A 874 -15.33 -16.05 22.40
C GLU A 874 -14.00 -16.77 22.73
N ARG A 875 -13.33 -16.35 23.81
CA ARG A 875 -12.23 -17.10 24.43
C ARG A 875 -12.59 -17.53 25.85
N PHE A 876 -11.96 -18.62 26.29
CA PHE A 876 -12.22 -19.27 27.57
C PHE A 876 -11.45 -18.59 28.71
N HIS A 877 -12.15 -18.21 29.78
CA HIS A 877 -11.53 -17.69 31.01
C HIS A 877 -11.04 -18.86 31.87
N PRO A 878 -9.77 -18.92 32.35
CA PRO A 878 -9.26 -20.09 33.06
C PRO A 878 -9.86 -20.28 34.46
N ASP A 879 -9.96 -19.20 35.25
CA ASP A 879 -10.17 -19.27 36.71
C ASP A 879 -11.64 -19.19 37.16
N ALA A 880 -12.59 -19.33 36.24
CA ALA A 880 -14.03 -19.19 36.51
C ALA A 880 -14.68 -20.40 37.23
N GLN A 881 -14.03 -20.92 38.28
CA GLN A 881 -14.54 -22.02 39.12
C GLN A 881 -15.06 -21.58 40.49
N ASP A 882 -14.86 -20.31 40.88
CA ASP A 882 -15.34 -19.78 42.16
C ASP A 882 -16.86 -19.49 42.15
N PRO A 883 -17.55 -19.61 43.31
CA PRO A 883 -19.00 -19.41 43.41
C PRO A 883 -19.37 -17.92 43.42
N VAL A 884 -19.54 -17.33 42.23
CA VAL A 884 -19.67 -15.88 42.08
C VAL A 884 -21.04 -15.33 42.50
N VAL A 885 -21.04 -14.17 43.18
CA VAL A 885 -22.24 -13.43 43.58
C VAL A 885 -22.51 -12.32 42.58
N PHE A 886 -23.62 -12.42 41.84
CA PHE A 886 -24.05 -11.39 40.89
C PHE A 886 -24.59 -10.15 41.61
N VAL A 887 -24.07 -8.97 41.23
CA VAL A 887 -24.56 -7.65 41.66
C VAL A 887 -25.43 -7.05 40.55
N THR A 888 -26.54 -6.42 40.89
CA THR A 888 -27.39 -5.75 39.90
C THR A 888 -26.87 -4.34 39.59
N ALA A 889 -26.49 -4.09 38.33
CA ALA A 889 -25.98 -2.80 37.86
C ALA A 889 -27.14 -1.87 37.47
N HIS A 890 -27.43 -0.87 38.32
CA HIS A 890 -28.53 0.08 38.12
C HIS A 890 -28.09 1.32 37.34
N LEU A 891 -28.05 1.20 36.01
CA LEU A 891 -27.60 2.22 35.07
C LEU A 891 -28.73 3.23 34.74
N VAL A 892 -29.17 4.00 35.74
CA VAL A 892 -30.36 4.87 35.71
C VAL A 892 -30.29 6.07 34.74
N HIS A 893 -29.13 6.34 34.15
CA HIS A 893 -28.90 7.42 33.18
C HIS A 893 -28.53 6.93 31.76
N LEU A 894 -28.44 5.61 31.56
CA LEU A 894 -27.93 5.01 30.32
C LEU A 894 -28.93 5.18 29.18
N LYS A 895 -28.56 5.97 28.18
CA LYS A 895 -29.33 6.20 26.94
C LYS A 895 -28.90 5.27 25.80
N SER A 896 -27.65 4.81 25.78
CA SER A 896 -27.10 4.05 24.66
C SER A 896 -26.23 2.89 25.13
N LEU A 897 -26.57 1.67 24.70
CA LEU A 897 -25.83 0.44 25.00
C LEU A 897 -25.51 -0.30 23.69
N ARG A 898 -24.23 -0.51 23.41
CA ARG A 898 -23.74 -1.42 22.36
C ARG A 898 -22.97 -2.58 22.98
N ILE A 899 -23.27 -3.79 22.53
CA ILE A 899 -22.56 -5.02 22.92
C ILE A 899 -22.21 -5.77 21.63
N GLU A 900 -20.98 -6.24 21.52
CA GLU A 900 -20.43 -6.84 20.31
C GLU A 900 -19.58 -8.07 20.67
N VAL A 901 -20.11 -9.26 20.43
CA VAL A 901 -19.45 -10.54 20.75
C VAL A 901 -19.05 -11.25 19.45
N CYS A 902 -17.75 -11.36 19.21
CA CYS A 902 -17.19 -11.98 18.01
C CYS A 902 -16.97 -13.49 18.24
N ALA A 903 -17.59 -14.33 17.41
CA ALA A 903 -17.44 -15.78 17.51
C ALA A 903 -16.04 -16.25 17.08
N PHE A 904 -15.43 -17.17 17.85
CA PHE A 904 -14.10 -17.69 17.58
C PHE A 904 -14.16 -19.12 17.04
N ARG A 905 -13.48 -19.40 15.92
CA ARG A 905 -13.43 -20.73 15.30
C ARG A 905 -12.50 -21.69 16.06
N GLY A 906 -12.86 -22.05 17.28
CA GLY A 906 -12.20 -23.06 18.11
C GLY A 906 -13.04 -24.33 18.31
N PRO A 907 -12.44 -25.45 18.73
CA PRO A 907 -13.20 -26.63 19.15
C PRO A 907 -14.00 -26.32 20.43
N PRO A 908 -15.25 -26.78 20.56
CA PRO A 908 -16.09 -26.48 21.72
C PRO A 908 -15.55 -27.16 22.98
N LEU A 909 -15.04 -26.35 23.91
CA LEU A 909 -14.64 -26.75 25.26
C LEU A 909 -15.59 -26.10 26.28
N THR A 910 -15.84 -26.80 27.38
CA THR A 910 -16.90 -26.45 28.34
C THR A 910 -16.44 -25.47 29.41
N ALA A 911 -15.83 -24.35 29.00
CA ALA A 911 -15.39 -23.28 29.88
C ALA A 911 -16.18 -21.99 29.57
N PRO A 912 -16.41 -21.10 30.55
CA PRO A 912 -17.27 -19.94 30.37
C PRO A 912 -16.60 -18.81 29.56
N THR A 913 -17.46 -18.06 28.89
CA THR A 913 -17.14 -16.86 28.09
C THR A 913 -16.94 -15.62 28.96
N PHE A 914 -16.06 -14.71 28.55
CA PHE A 914 -15.88 -13.36 29.11
C PHE A 914 -17.21 -12.67 29.46
N LEU A 915 -18.14 -12.57 28.49
CA LEU A 915 -19.45 -11.94 28.65
C LEU A 915 -20.61 -12.92 28.38
N ASN A 916 -21.20 -13.45 29.45
CA ASN A 916 -22.45 -14.21 29.41
C ASN A 916 -23.63 -13.24 29.21
N LEU A 917 -24.19 -13.20 28.00
CA LEU A 917 -25.32 -12.32 27.67
C LEU A 917 -26.60 -12.61 28.48
N PRO A 918 -27.00 -13.87 28.75
CA PRO A 918 -28.13 -14.18 29.63
C PRO A 918 -28.03 -13.55 31.03
N ASP A 919 -26.89 -13.72 31.71
CA ASP A 919 -26.66 -13.16 33.04
C ASP A 919 -26.58 -11.63 32.98
N PHE A 920 -25.88 -11.08 31.97
CA PHE A 920 -25.78 -9.63 31.78
C PHE A 920 -27.15 -8.96 31.62
N PHE A 921 -28.03 -9.49 30.75
CA PHE A 921 -29.38 -8.96 30.58
C PHE A 921 -30.29 -9.20 31.80
N THR A 922 -29.98 -10.21 32.63
CA THR A 922 -30.69 -10.47 33.90
C THR A 922 -30.30 -9.47 35.00
N TYR A 923 -29.04 -9.04 35.03
CA TYR A 923 -28.49 -8.23 36.13
C TYR A 923 -28.15 -6.76 35.79
N VAL A 924 -28.34 -6.30 34.55
CA VAL A 924 -28.28 -4.85 34.22
C VAL A 924 -29.68 -4.25 34.14
N ALA A 925 -29.91 -3.13 34.84
CA ALA A 925 -31.16 -2.37 34.79
C ALA A 925 -30.92 -0.96 34.22
N ALA A 926 -31.34 -0.73 32.96
CA ALA A 926 -31.18 0.54 32.24
C ALA A 926 -32.54 1.13 31.82
N PRO A 927 -33.33 1.73 32.75
CA PRO A 927 -34.75 2.08 32.51
C PRO A 927 -34.96 3.22 31.51
N VAL A 928 -33.94 4.05 31.23
CA VAL A 928 -34.02 5.21 30.32
C VAL A 928 -33.37 4.98 28.95
N LEU A 929 -33.12 3.72 28.59
CA LEU A 929 -32.39 3.35 27.38
C LEU A 929 -33.13 3.75 26.10
N GLU A 930 -32.49 4.58 25.27
CA GLU A 930 -33.02 5.05 23.99
C GLU A 930 -32.49 4.21 22.81
N LEU A 931 -31.29 3.63 22.93
CA LEU A 931 -30.62 2.83 21.91
C LEU A 931 -30.03 1.54 22.49
N LEU A 932 -30.39 0.40 21.89
CA LEU A 932 -29.80 -0.91 22.15
C LEU A 932 -29.29 -1.52 20.83
N ASP A 933 -28.03 -1.93 20.80
CA ASP A 933 -27.33 -2.37 19.57
C ASP A 933 -26.45 -3.60 19.89
N VAL A 934 -27.00 -4.79 19.69
CA VAL A 934 -26.38 -6.06 20.13
C VAL A 934 -25.96 -6.90 18.92
N ASP A 935 -24.71 -7.37 18.92
CA ASP A 935 -24.13 -8.30 17.96
C ASP A 935 -23.55 -9.53 18.69
N GLY A 936 -23.63 -10.71 18.09
CA GLY A 936 -23.21 -11.98 18.71
C GLY A 936 -24.20 -12.57 19.73
N LEU A 937 -25.51 -12.46 19.47
CA LEU A 937 -26.56 -12.87 20.42
C LEU A 937 -26.69 -14.39 20.69
N HIS A 938 -25.96 -15.25 19.98
CA HIS A 938 -25.98 -16.71 20.12
C HIS A 938 -24.61 -17.32 19.80
N HIS A 939 -24.32 -18.47 20.41
CA HIS A 939 -23.04 -19.16 20.46
C HIS A 939 -23.12 -20.50 19.70
N GLU A 940 -22.09 -20.87 18.93
CA GLU A 940 -22.18 -22.05 18.03
C GLU A 940 -22.28 -23.40 18.76
N ALA A 941 -21.89 -23.47 20.04
CA ALA A 941 -21.92 -24.71 20.83
C ALA A 941 -23.14 -24.87 21.74
N THR A 942 -23.97 -23.83 21.94
CA THR A 942 -25.18 -23.89 22.78
C THR A 942 -26.40 -23.36 22.01
N ALA A 943 -27.30 -24.27 21.65
CA ALA A 943 -28.45 -24.01 20.78
C ALA A 943 -29.72 -23.71 21.59
N ASP A 944 -29.65 -22.73 22.48
CA ASP A 944 -30.68 -22.37 23.45
C ASP A 944 -31.02 -20.87 23.41
N ASP A 945 -32.30 -20.52 23.35
CA ASP A 945 -32.77 -19.12 23.18
C ASP A 945 -32.57 -18.24 24.44
N ALA A 946 -31.71 -18.64 25.37
CA ALA A 946 -31.52 -18.03 26.69
C ALA A 946 -31.16 -16.54 26.62
N SER A 947 -30.28 -16.15 25.68
CA SER A 947 -29.91 -14.74 25.47
C SER A 947 -31.11 -13.88 25.05
N LEU A 948 -32.01 -14.42 24.22
CA LEU A 948 -33.23 -13.71 23.79
C LEU A 948 -34.28 -13.66 24.91
N ILE A 949 -34.40 -14.73 25.71
CA ILE A 949 -35.31 -14.78 26.87
C ILE A 949 -34.87 -13.76 27.94
N ALA A 950 -33.56 -13.67 28.22
CA ALA A 950 -33.02 -12.67 29.14
C ALA A 950 -33.15 -11.24 28.58
N LEU A 951 -32.85 -11.04 27.29
CA LEU A 951 -33.08 -9.76 26.60
C LEU A 951 -34.55 -9.32 26.68
N ARG A 952 -35.52 -10.24 26.66
CA ARG A 952 -36.93 -9.92 26.90
C ARG A 952 -37.16 -9.33 28.30
N GLY A 953 -36.55 -9.94 29.32
CA GLY A 953 -36.60 -9.45 30.71
C GLY A 953 -35.88 -8.11 30.91
N PHE A 954 -34.85 -7.84 30.13
CA PHE A 954 -34.22 -6.52 30.06
C PHE A 954 -35.18 -5.48 29.43
N ILE A 955 -35.75 -5.80 28.26
CA ILE A 955 -36.62 -4.91 27.48
C ILE A 955 -37.87 -4.46 28.25
N THR A 956 -38.46 -5.27 29.14
CA THR A 956 -39.63 -4.81 29.92
C THR A 956 -39.37 -3.52 30.69
N HIS A 957 -38.13 -3.29 31.13
CA HIS A 957 -37.74 -2.14 31.95
C HIS A 957 -37.50 -0.84 31.14
N CYS A 958 -37.12 -0.94 29.86
CA CYS A 958 -36.86 0.21 28.96
C CYS A 958 -37.85 0.33 27.77
N SER A 959 -38.85 -0.54 27.72
CA SER A 959 -39.95 -0.63 26.74
C SER A 959 -40.54 0.70 26.26
N HIS A 960 -40.66 1.68 27.16
CA HIS A 960 -41.30 2.99 26.96
C HIS A 960 -40.32 4.09 26.49
N THR A 961 -39.01 3.89 26.69
CA THR A 961 -37.93 4.82 26.34
C THR A 961 -37.19 4.43 25.07
N LEU A 962 -37.13 3.13 24.74
CA LEU A 962 -36.35 2.61 23.61
C LEU A 962 -36.84 3.16 22.27
N ARG A 963 -35.94 3.85 21.56
CA ARG A 963 -36.18 4.44 20.23
C ARG A 963 -35.49 3.69 19.09
N LYS A 964 -34.46 2.91 19.39
CA LYS A 964 -33.65 2.24 18.38
C LYS A 964 -33.17 0.89 18.87
N LEU A 965 -33.68 -0.17 18.26
CA LEU A 965 -33.26 -1.54 18.53
C LEU A 965 -32.50 -2.08 17.31
N LYS A 966 -31.28 -2.57 17.52
CA LYS A 966 -30.54 -3.34 16.52
C LYS A 966 -30.13 -4.68 17.11
N LEU A 967 -30.44 -5.76 16.38
CA LEU A 967 -30.09 -7.13 16.74
C LEU A 967 -29.35 -7.76 15.56
N ARG A 968 -28.23 -8.43 15.85
CA ARG A 968 -27.41 -9.15 14.87
C ARG A 968 -27.03 -10.51 15.49
N SER A 969 -27.31 -11.61 14.80
CA SER A 969 -27.48 -12.89 15.51
C SER A 969 -27.30 -14.16 14.68
N TYR A 970 -27.14 -15.29 15.39
CA TYR A 970 -26.83 -16.64 14.89
C TYR A 970 -27.84 -17.68 15.43
N LEU A 971 -29.10 -17.61 15.00
CA LEU A 971 -30.23 -18.09 15.81
C LEU A 971 -30.72 -19.53 15.56
N SER A 972 -31.64 -19.96 16.43
CA SER A 972 -32.24 -21.29 16.49
C SER A 972 -33.62 -21.35 15.81
N ILE A 973 -34.13 -22.56 15.62
CA ILE A 973 -35.45 -22.82 15.01
C ILE A 973 -36.60 -22.09 15.75
N ASN A 974 -36.49 -21.91 17.06
CA ASN A 974 -37.57 -21.36 17.89
C ASN A 974 -37.45 -19.84 18.12
N SER A 975 -36.32 -19.23 17.74
CA SER A 975 -35.98 -17.85 18.13
C SER A 975 -36.94 -16.78 17.58
N THR A 976 -37.71 -17.09 16.53
CA THR A 976 -38.74 -16.19 15.96
C THR A 976 -39.81 -15.79 16.98
N GLU A 977 -40.42 -16.75 17.70
CA GLU A 977 -41.50 -16.44 18.64
C GLU A 977 -40.98 -15.64 19.84
N VAL A 978 -39.75 -15.94 20.29
CA VAL A 978 -39.09 -15.18 21.35
C VAL A 978 -38.85 -13.73 20.90
N LEU A 979 -38.34 -13.51 19.68
CA LEU A 979 -38.16 -12.17 19.11
C LEU A 979 -39.49 -11.41 18.97
N ILE A 980 -40.54 -12.05 18.46
CA ILE A 980 -41.90 -11.48 18.40
C ILE A 980 -42.34 -11.03 19.81
N SER A 981 -42.14 -11.87 20.82
CA SER A 981 -42.48 -11.56 22.21
C SER A 981 -41.62 -10.45 22.86
N CYS A 982 -40.50 -10.05 22.24
CA CYS A 982 -39.70 -8.88 22.60
C CYS A 982 -40.19 -7.60 21.88
N LEU A 983 -40.64 -7.72 20.63
CA LEU A 983 -41.16 -6.60 19.83
C LEU A 983 -42.58 -6.19 20.25
N ASP A 984 -43.37 -7.13 20.78
CA ASP A 984 -44.66 -6.89 21.45
C ASP A 984 -44.53 -5.89 22.62
N LEU A 985 -43.41 -5.96 23.36
CA LEU A 985 -43.09 -5.03 24.45
C LEU A 985 -42.67 -3.62 23.96
N LEU A 986 -42.59 -3.40 22.64
CA LEU A 986 -42.00 -2.20 22.03
C LEU A 986 -42.94 -1.43 21.08
N PRO A 987 -44.19 -1.11 21.47
CA PRO A 987 -45.14 -0.43 20.59
C PRO A 987 -44.72 0.99 20.20
N SER A 988 -43.81 1.60 20.97
CA SER A 988 -43.31 2.99 20.80
C SER A 988 -41.99 3.09 20.03
N LEU A 989 -41.54 2.02 19.36
CA LEU A 989 -40.24 1.93 18.68
C LEU A 989 -40.30 2.45 17.22
N PRO A 990 -39.63 3.57 16.88
CA PRO A 990 -39.59 4.11 15.52
C PRO A 990 -38.50 3.51 14.61
N GLU A 991 -37.42 2.91 15.14
CA GLU A 991 -36.37 2.27 14.33
C GLU A 991 -36.00 0.86 14.83
N LEU A 992 -36.14 -0.12 13.94
CA LEU A 992 -35.75 -1.52 14.13
C LEU A 992 -34.75 -1.95 13.05
N ARG A 993 -33.64 -2.59 13.46
CA ARG A 993 -32.73 -3.30 12.57
C ARG A 993 -32.54 -4.74 13.02
N ILE A 994 -32.70 -5.68 12.08
CA ILE A 994 -32.39 -7.09 12.27
C ILE A 994 -31.35 -7.49 11.21
N LYS A 995 -30.30 -8.19 11.64
CA LYS A 995 -29.32 -8.84 10.76
C LYS A 995 -29.23 -10.33 11.11
N ASP A 996 -29.43 -11.19 10.12
CA ASP A 996 -29.42 -12.64 10.28
C ASP A 996 -28.17 -13.23 9.63
N PHE A 997 -27.27 -13.84 10.41
CA PHE A 997 -25.93 -14.14 9.90
C PHE A 997 -25.83 -15.48 9.18
N ASP A 998 -25.72 -15.40 7.85
CA ASP A 998 -25.19 -16.48 7.04
C ASP A 998 -23.67 -16.38 6.91
N HIS A 999 -22.99 -17.51 6.97
CA HIS A 999 -21.57 -17.63 6.63
C HIS A 999 -21.45 -18.59 5.44
N PRO A 1000 -21.16 -18.11 4.21
CA PRO A 1000 -21.23 -18.92 2.98
C PRO A 1000 -20.08 -19.93 2.82
N TRP A 1001 -19.50 -20.38 3.95
CA TRP A 1001 -18.38 -21.33 4.05
C TRP A 1001 -18.67 -22.46 5.05
N ASN A 1002 -19.94 -22.66 5.44
CA ASN A 1002 -20.37 -23.71 6.37
C ASN A 1002 -20.57 -25.07 5.67
N GLU A 1003 -19.53 -25.55 4.98
CA GLU A 1003 -19.46 -26.91 4.45
C GLU A 1003 -19.28 -27.93 5.58
N GLY A 1004 -20.35 -28.24 6.32
CA GLY A 1004 -20.30 -29.35 7.28
C GLY A 1004 -21.52 -29.59 8.16
N HIS A 1005 -22.10 -28.55 8.79
CA HIS A 1005 -22.95 -28.76 9.98
C HIS A 1005 -24.23 -27.94 10.05
N ARG A 1006 -25.36 -28.67 10.14
CA ARG A 1006 -26.74 -28.28 10.50
C ARG A 1006 -27.33 -27.11 9.71
N ALA A 1007 -28.48 -27.36 9.07
CA ALA A 1007 -29.32 -26.29 8.53
C ALA A 1007 -29.68 -25.28 9.63
N ARG A 1008 -29.20 -24.04 9.48
CA ARG A 1008 -29.60 -22.90 10.31
C ARG A 1008 -30.88 -22.32 9.72
N PHE A 1009 -31.80 -21.90 10.58
CA PHE A 1009 -33.12 -21.42 10.17
C PHE A 1009 -33.19 -19.90 10.42
N PRO A 1010 -33.55 -19.09 9.41
CA PRO A 1010 -33.69 -17.66 9.60
C PRO A 1010 -34.79 -17.27 10.60
N VAL A 1011 -34.66 -16.08 11.17
CA VAL A 1011 -35.55 -15.51 12.17
C VAL A 1011 -36.43 -14.40 11.58
N VAL A 1012 -35.98 -13.77 10.50
CA VAL A 1012 -36.88 -13.00 9.64
C VAL A 1012 -37.68 -13.96 8.77
N THR A 1013 -38.76 -14.48 9.36
CA THR A 1013 -39.72 -15.43 8.76
C THR A 1013 -41.01 -14.73 8.34
N ASP A 1014 -41.87 -15.41 7.57
CA ASP A 1014 -43.20 -14.90 7.21
C ASP A 1014 -44.02 -14.51 8.45
N THR A 1015 -43.99 -15.31 9.52
CA THR A 1015 -44.69 -15.02 10.79
C THR A 1015 -44.32 -13.67 11.39
N LEU A 1016 -43.02 -13.31 11.36
CA LEU A 1016 -42.56 -12.01 11.85
C LEU A 1016 -43.00 -10.87 10.91
N LEU A 1017 -42.98 -11.10 9.59
CA LEU A 1017 -43.43 -10.09 8.63
C LEU A 1017 -44.94 -9.88 8.68
N GLU A 1018 -45.77 -10.92 8.82
CA GLU A 1018 -47.22 -10.76 8.93
C GLU A 1018 -47.62 -10.01 10.22
N ALA A 1019 -46.97 -10.30 11.36
CA ALA A 1019 -47.20 -9.59 12.62
C ALA A 1019 -46.69 -8.13 12.63
N LEU A 1020 -45.71 -7.79 11.78
CA LEU A 1020 -45.32 -6.40 11.49
C LEU A 1020 -46.23 -5.73 10.44
N THR A 1021 -46.96 -6.51 9.64
CA THR A 1021 -47.90 -6.04 8.60
C THR A 1021 -49.23 -5.64 9.21
N SER A 1022 -49.75 -6.41 10.17
CA SER A 1022 -50.99 -6.11 10.90
C SER A 1022 -50.91 -4.84 11.77
N GLY A 1023 -49.69 -4.39 12.08
CA GLY A 1023 -49.44 -3.28 13.01
C GLY A 1023 -49.57 -3.67 14.48
N GLU A 1024 -49.76 -4.96 14.79
CA GLU A 1024 -49.78 -5.47 16.17
C GLU A 1024 -48.39 -5.35 16.81
N LEU A 1025 -47.33 -5.68 16.07
CA LEU A 1025 -45.95 -5.43 16.50
C LEU A 1025 -45.48 -4.03 16.08
N CYS A 1026 -44.92 -3.29 17.04
CA CYS A 1026 -44.29 -1.98 16.83
C CYS A 1026 -45.12 -1.00 15.94
N PRO A 1027 -46.39 -0.67 16.28
CA PRO A 1027 -47.22 0.24 15.47
C PRO A 1027 -46.59 1.62 15.21
N SER A 1028 -45.66 2.08 16.05
CA SER A 1028 -44.93 3.35 15.85
C SER A 1028 -43.73 3.27 14.89
N LEU A 1029 -43.47 2.12 14.25
CA LEU A 1029 -42.28 1.89 13.44
C LEU A 1029 -42.27 2.73 12.15
N GLU A 1030 -41.27 3.60 12.01
CA GLU A 1030 -41.04 4.44 10.83
C GLU A 1030 -39.90 3.93 9.95
N LYS A 1031 -38.93 3.20 10.54
CA LYS A 1031 -37.69 2.76 9.90
C LYS A 1031 -37.41 1.30 10.18
N LEU A 1032 -37.42 0.48 9.12
CA LEU A 1032 -37.11 -0.94 9.18
C LEU A 1032 -35.86 -1.25 8.36
N LYS A 1033 -34.83 -1.86 8.97
CA LYS A 1033 -33.70 -2.40 8.23
C LYS A 1033 -33.54 -3.91 8.44
N LEU A 1034 -33.53 -4.66 7.34
CA LEU A 1034 -33.31 -6.10 7.29
C LEU A 1034 -32.01 -6.37 6.53
N ASP A 1035 -31.12 -7.18 7.09
CA ASP A 1035 -29.86 -7.57 6.46
C ASP A 1035 -29.62 -9.10 6.53
N ASP A 1036 -29.24 -9.72 5.41
CA ASP A 1036 -28.73 -11.10 5.29
C ASP A 1036 -29.74 -12.25 5.55
N ASN A 1037 -29.45 -13.45 5.02
CA ASN A 1037 -30.29 -14.67 4.90
C ASN A 1037 -31.65 -14.70 5.62
N PHE A 1038 -32.75 -14.49 4.86
CA PHE A 1038 -34.12 -14.47 5.39
C PHE A 1038 -34.94 -15.74 5.06
N GLY A 1039 -35.92 -16.04 5.90
CA GLY A 1039 -36.78 -17.22 5.83
C GLY A 1039 -38.24 -16.90 5.49
N PHE A 1040 -38.47 -15.85 4.69
CA PHE A 1040 -39.80 -15.44 4.22
C PHE A 1040 -40.00 -15.63 2.72
N GLU A 1041 -41.27 -15.67 2.30
CA GLU A 1041 -41.71 -15.59 0.91
C GLU A 1041 -41.80 -14.13 0.43
N GLN A 1042 -41.54 -13.89 -0.87
CA GLN A 1042 -41.54 -12.53 -1.43
C GLN A 1042 -42.92 -11.85 -1.30
N GLU A 1043 -44.01 -12.61 -1.45
CA GLU A 1043 -45.37 -12.08 -1.36
C GLU A 1043 -45.68 -11.54 0.05
N THR A 1044 -45.09 -12.09 1.10
CA THR A 1044 -45.25 -11.58 2.48
C THR A 1044 -44.49 -10.28 2.69
N LEU A 1045 -43.26 -10.18 2.17
CA LEU A 1045 -42.49 -8.94 2.18
C LEU A 1045 -43.20 -7.84 1.35
N GLU A 1046 -43.77 -8.18 0.20
CA GLU A 1046 -44.53 -7.25 -0.63
C GLU A 1046 -45.80 -6.77 0.08
N ARG A 1047 -46.56 -7.68 0.71
CA ARG A 1047 -47.72 -7.34 1.56
C ARG A 1047 -47.34 -6.41 2.71
N LEU A 1048 -46.22 -6.67 3.41
CA LEU A 1048 -45.71 -5.79 4.47
C LEU A 1048 -45.43 -4.39 3.94
N LEU A 1049 -44.62 -4.26 2.89
CA LEU A 1049 -44.18 -2.97 2.38
C LEU A 1049 -45.36 -2.17 1.81
N VAL A 1050 -46.20 -2.78 0.96
CA VAL A 1050 -47.37 -2.10 0.39
C VAL A 1050 -48.32 -1.62 1.49
N THR A 1051 -48.67 -2.48 2.45
CA THR A 1051 -49.59 -2.11 3.55
C THR A 1051 -48.99 -1.02 4.43
N ARG A 1052 -47.75 -1.20 4.89
CA ARG A 1052 -47.14 -0.32 5.89
C ARG A 1052 -46.66 1.03 5.34
N PHE A 1053 -46.44 1.17 4.03
CA PHE A 1053 -46.17 2.47 3.39
C PHE A 1053 -47.45 3.18 2.89
N THR A 1054 -48.46 2.47 2.38
CA THR A 1054 -49.60 3.13 1.70
C THR A 1054 -50.80 3.41 2.61
N ASN A 1055 -51.23 2.44 3.42
CA ASN A 1055 -52.38 2.58 4.33
C ASN A 1055 -52.32 1.52 5.44
N PRO A 1056 -51.61 1.80 6.55
CA PRO A 1056 -51.33 0.81 7.59
C PRO A 1056 -52.50 0.53 8.56
N GLY A 1057 -53.65 1.16 8.37
CA GLY A 1057 -54.79 1.08 9.29
C GLY A 1057 -54.82 2.18 10.36
N GLU A 1058 -55.91 2.21 11.13
CA GLU A 1058 -56.13 3.23 12.17
C GLU A 1058 -55.25 2.95 13.41
N GLY A 1059 -54.49 3.96 13.85
CA GLY A 1059 -53.58 3.86 15.00
C GLY A 1059 -52.15 3.39 14.69
N VAL A 1060 -51.83 3.07 13.43
CA VAL A 1060 -50.51 2.57 13.01
C VAL A 1060 -49.76 3.66 12.21
N VAL A 1061 -48.49 3.90 12.54
CA VAL A 1061 -47.66 4.92 11.87
C VAL A 1061 -47.07 4.35 10.57
N PRO A 1062 -47.17 5.03 9.42
CA PRO A 1062 -46.56 4.56 8.17
C PRO A 1062 -45.03 4.42 8.25
N LEU A 1063 -44.50 3.38 7.60
CA LEU A 1063 -43.07 3.30 7.31
C LEU A 1063 -42.68 4.45 6.37
N LYS A 1064 -41.52 5.06 6.63
CA LYS A 1064 -40.91 6.12 5.83
C LYS A 1064 -39.65 5.65 5.11
N PHE A 1065 -38.94 4.71 5.73
CA PHE A 1065 -37.73 4.12 5.16
C PHE A 1065 -37.68 2.62 5.43
N CYS A 1066 -37.46 1.83 4.38
CA CYS A 1066 -37.06 0.44 4.52
C CYS A 1066 -35.72 0.22 3.81
N THR A 1067 -34.81 -0.52 4.42
CA THR A 1067 -33.56 -0.95 3.78
C THR A 1067 -33.45 -2.45 3.88
N ILE A 1068 -33.30 -3.12 2.73
CA ILE A 1068 -33.27 -4.58 2.64
C ILE A 1068 -31.98 -4.97 1.94
N SER A 1069 -31.06 -5.60 2.65
CA SER A 1069 -29.81 -6.11 2.08
C SER A 1069 -29.91 -7.63 1.93
N THR A 1070 -29.90 -8.14 0.69
CA THR A 1070 -30.18 -9.56 0.41
C THR A 1070 -29.42 -10.08 -0.81
N TYR A 1071 -29.21 -11.40 -0.85
CA TYR A 1071 -28.70 -12.13 -2.01
C TYR A 1071 -29.79 -12.48 -3.04
N ARG A 1072 -31.07 -12.47 -2.63
CA ARG A 1072 -32.20 -12.78 -3.53
C ARG A 1072 -32.49 -11.59 -4.42
N GLU A 1073 -32.82 -11.84 -5.69
CA GLU A 1073 -33.53 -10.82 -6.46
C GLU A 1073 -34.93 -10.61 -5.89
N LEU A 1074 -35.32 -9.35 -5.76
CA LEU A 1074 -36.67 -8.95 -5.35
C LEU A 1074 -37.41 -8.35 -6.54
N GLY A 1075 -38.71 -8.62 -6.62
CA GLY A 1075 -39.58 -8.18 -7.72
C GLY A 1075 -39.64 -6.66 -7.92
N PRO A 1076 -40.08 -6.21 -9.10
CA PRO A 1076 -40.13 -4.79 -9.46
C PRO A 1076 -41.10 -3.98 -8.57
N VAL A 1077 -42.14 -4.60 -8.01
CA VAL A 1077 -43.09 -3.93 -7.10
C VAL A 1077 -42.35 -3.44 -5.85
N ILE A 1078 -41.61 -4.32 -5.17
CA ILE A 1078 -40.81 -3.98 -3.97
C ILE A 1078 -39.78 -2.88 -4.27
N LYS A 1079 -39.14 -2.93 -5.45
CA LYS A 1079 -38.16 -1.92 -5.89
C LYS A 1079 -38.80 -0.58 -6.28
N GLY A 1080 -40.10 -0.54 -6.55
CA GLY A 1080 -40.86 0.64 -6.97
C GLY A 1080 -41.55 1.41 -5.84
N ILE A 1081 -41.47 0.96 -4.58
CA ILE A 1081 -42.08 1.65 -3.43
C ILE A 1081 -41.14 2.77 -2.96
N GLU A 1082 -41.63 4.01 -2.99
CA GLU A 1082 -40.88 5.18 -2.53
C GLU A 1082 -40.46 5.03 -1.05
N GLY A 1083 -39.18 5.26 -0.75
CA GLY A 1083 -38.59 5.04 0.58
C GLY A 1083 -38.07 3.61 0.84
N VAL A 1084 -38.24 2.66 -0.09
CA VAL A 1084 -37.60 1.34 -0.02
C VAL A 1084 -36.27 1.35 -0.77
N LYS A 1085 -35.19 0.94 -0.09
CA LYS A 1085 -33.86 0.73 -0.69
C LYS A 1085 -33.45 -0.74 -0.60
N VAL A 1086 -33.43 -1.42 -1.74
CA VAL A 1086 -32.90 -2.79 -1.86
C VAL A 1086 -31.40 -2.74 -2.20
N ASN A 1087 -30.56 -3.28 -1.33
CA ASN A 1087 -29.13 -3.49 -1.61
C ASN A 1087 -28.93 -4.96 -1.99
N LYS A 1088 -28.78 -5.25 -3.29
CA LYS A 1088 -28.38 -6.59 -3.75
C LYS A 1088 -26.95 -6.86 -3.27
N ARG A 1089 -26.72 -7.96 -2.56
CA ARG A 1089 -25.37 -8.46 -2.26
C ARG A 1089 -24.99 -9.53 -3.28
N SER A 1090 -23.77 -9.42 -3.83
CA SER A 1090 -23.12 -10.58 -4.46
C SER A 1090 -22.75 -11.59 -3.38
N MET A 1091 -22.82 -12.89 -3.67
CA MET A 1091 -22.35 -13.95 -2.75
C MET A 1091 -20.89 -13.75 -2.32
N TYR A 1092 -20.07 -13.11 -3.16
CA TYR A 1092 -18.66 -12.82 -2.89
C TYR A 1092 -18.43 -11.48 -2.14
N ALA A 1093 -19.45 -10.61 -2.02
CA ALA A 1093 -19.30 -9.29 -1.40
C ALA A 1093 -19.08 -9.31 0.12
N ASN A 1094 -19.39 -10.43 0.80
CA ASN A 1094 -19.23 -10.56 2.26
C ASN A 1094 -17.80 -10.95 2.71
N GLN A 1095 -16.79 -11.00 1.83
CA GLN A 1095 -15.38 -11.10 2.26
C GLN A 1095 -14.88 -9.84 3.01
N LYS A 1096 -15.61 -8.71 2.96
CA LYS A 1096 -15.38 -7.55 3.84
C LYS A 1096 -15.97 -7.79 5.25
N TRP A 1097 -15.36 -8.69 6.00
CA TRP A 1097 -15.56 -8.85 7.44
C TRP A 1097 -14.46 -8.12 8.22
N SER A 1098 -14.86 -7.18 9.09
CA SER A 1098 -14.08 -6.56 10.18
C SER A 1098 -12.61 -6.14 9.93
N GLY A 1099 -12.22 -5.84 8.68
CA GLY A 1099 -10.93 -5.19 8.36
C GLY A 1099 -10.90 -3.66 8.55
N ARG A 1100 -11.97 -3.05 9.05
CA ARG A 1100 -12.01 -1.62 9.42
C ARG A 1100 -11.85 -1.46 10.94
N PRO A 1101 -10.93 -0.61 11.42
CA PRO A 1101 -11.07 0.03 12.72
C PRO A 1101 -12.43 0.75 12.82
N TRP A 1102 -13.05 0.78 14.00
CA TRP A 1102 -14.37 1.37 14.23
C TRP A 1102 -14.34 2.91 14.33
N PHE A 1103 -13.77 3.58 13.32
CA PHE A 1103 -13.65 5.04 13.26
C PHE A 1103 -14.24 5.65 11.98
N ASP A 1104 -15.51 6.04 12.07
CA ASP A 1104 -16.18 7.13 11.34
C ASP A 1104 -16.94 7.95 12.42
#